data_AF-A0A2T4GH84-F1
#
_entry.id   AF-A0A2T4GH84-F1
#
_cell.length_a   1.000
_cell.length_b   1.000
_cell.length_c   1.000
_cell.angle_alpha   90.00
_cell.angle_beta   90.00
_cell.angle_gamma   90.00
#
_symmetry.space_group_name_H-M   'P 1'
#
loop_
_entity.id
_entity.type
_entity.pdbx_description
1 polymer ?
#
loop_
_entity_poly.entity_id
_entity_poly.type
_entity_poly.pdbx_seq_one_letter_code
_entity_poly.pdbx_strand_id
1 'polypeptide(L)'
;MTLRLAPYNDAMRLGQGFNSYTHELCIDQAVKVKQRKSVESKGETSQVVSYSARFVEKLSDVVESMNVSYSSAIKKGTIEISGNSSTVDETTFKSSHLNTVVAVKVVNQTISTEDECEFQQLENNEAAMYSRFNEIYGDSYISGFIEGGDFTGIVSIKVLDGHDVKSTVETSIKSGLNMNTKTEVEEFVLGPSDNSSRSTLATALKDTETTISISWIGGAQIKDASRAWDIDSMYEAAAAFPAAVAQCPQRTWAILTPYKANRSFVKWSTGSPVKTLQYDLIASFTAELFDSFMDYKMLLKDVQNIISNRKDYRQRIGVVDAIDTNLKTLLSVRGALRDEQTKIVEAIGVLSKDPSVLKRQGAWSTTNRVPLVKQIIEKALGHAASWEPNPLTVKTTSAQDPLQSGSVDVSQAQKAESDDEVLVDSATSSIAPPVTATATSDLNKPAVEFNFDTLMPPEVWEDLLPEPIEPPKYGQVNVMPQAAHPNSLLSQLMPPPDGSSGPGVVVSQSYDAMQRELESFRKEKLAAEKLAADAEAAREKQAREYAALNAQYAQYKADAERTQTSQASQISEKTSMIETKEAEIQRQKAAHSQVLAERDEAQARDNQKQNEINALKECALDGLTAKKITVITITYGNRVYYELGWTTDSFNLVPKVEQMIASRGSFVINDPWFGHDPIPGLQKQCTITYRFNTPGQSRRIRTMCGKQHDTGRFDAL
;
A
#
# COMPACT_ATOMS: atom_id res chain seq x y z
N MET A 1 10.80 -22.03 4.74
CA MET A 1 11.36 -20.67 4.59
C MET A 1 10.22 -19.69 4.79
N THR A 2 10.46 -18.51 5.34
CA THR A 2 9.46 -17.43 5.33
C THR A 2 9.19 -17.01 3.88
N LEU A 3 7.91 -16.83 3.52
CA LEU A 3 7.54 -16.31 2.21
C LEU A 3 7.92 -14.82 2.14
N ARG A 4 8.60 -14.40 1.07
CA ARG A 4 8.74 -12.97 0.77
C ARG A 4 7.45 -12.48 0.11
N LEU A 5 6.89 -11.42 0.67
CA LEU A 5 5.64 -10.83 0.23
C LEU A 5 5.85 -9.36 -0.14
N ALA A 6 5.06 -8.88 -1.10
CA ALA A 6 4.84 -7.46 -1.32
C ALA A 6 3.32 -7.18 -1.38
N PRO A 7 2.84 -6.00 -0.96
CA PRO A 7 1.45 -5.61 -1.12
C PRO A 7 1.01 -5.70 -2.58
N TYR A 8 -0.16 -6.29 -2.81
CA TYR A 8 -0.69 -6.49 -4.15
C TYR A 8 -1.09 -5.17 -4.83
N ASN A 9 -0.95 -5.13 -6.16
CA ASN A 9 -1.40 -4.04 -7.03
C ASN A 9 -1.96 -4.67 -8.33
N ASP A 10 -3.05 -4.16 -8.88
CA ASP A 10 -3.67 -4.65 -10.13
C ASP A 10 -2.76 -4.63 -11.37
N ALA A 11 -1.68 -3.86 -11.36
CA ALA A 11 -0.65 -3.88 -12.39
C ALA A 11 0.22 -5.15 -12.34
N MET A 12 0.23 -5.91 -11.24
CA MET A 12 1.04 -7.12 -11.06
C MET A 12 0.55 -8.28 -11.93
N ARG A 13 1.48 -9.07 -12.47
CA ARG A 13 1.23 -10.29 -13.25
C ARG A 13 2.05 -11.46 -12.71
N LEU A 14 1.52 -12.68 -12.83
CA LEU A 14 2.31 -13.88 -12.56
C LEU A 14 3.44 -13.98 -13.58
N GLY A 15 4.66 -14.28 -13.10
CA GLY A 15 5.86 -14.38 -13.90
C GLY A 15 6.54 -13.05 -14.24
N GLN A 16 6.00 -11.91 -13.79
CA GLN A 16 6.62 -10.59 -13.95
C GLN A 16 7.81 -10.42 -12.98
N GLY A 17 8.86 -9.74 -13.46
CA GLY A 17 10.02 -9.38 -12.63
C GLY A 17 9.66 -8.31 -11.59
N PHE A 18 10.35 -8.33 -10.45
CA PHE A 18 10.06 -7.45 -9.32
C PHE A 18 11.33 -7.12 -8.53
N ASN A 19 11.50 -5.83 -8.20
CA ASN A 19 12.54 -5.38 -7.29
C ASN A 19 12.00 -5.32 -5.85
N SER A 20 12.37 -6.30 -5.03
CA SER A 20 11.91 -6.41 -3.64
C SER A 20 12.42 -5.29 -2.72
N TYR A 21 13.47 -4.56 -3.14
CA TYR A 21 13.94 -3.40 -2.37
C TYR A 21 13.18 -2.13 -2.70
N THR A 22 12.87 -1.84 -3.97
CA THR A 22 12.21 -0.57 -4.35
C THR A 22 10.70 -0.69 -4.51
N HIS A 23 10.17 -1.91 -4.56
CA HIS A 23 8.79 -2.26 -4.93
C HIS A 23 8.40 -1.80 -6.35
N GLU A 24 9.38 -1.64 -7.22
CA GLU A 24 9.17 -1.32 -8.63
C GLU A 24 8.86 -2.60 -9.42
N LEU A 25 7.80 -2.53 -10.24
CA LEU A 25 7.48 -3.57 -11.23
C LEU A 25 8.55 -3.55 -12.33
N CYS A 26 9.09 -4.73 -12.66
CA CYS A 26 10.07 -4.90 -13.72
C CYS A 26 9.42 -5.58 -14.95
N ILE A 27 10.24 -6.13 -15.85
CA ILE A 27 9.80 -6.71 -17.13
C ILE A 27 8.68 -7.76 -16.95
N ASP A 28 7.63 -7.65 -17.77
CA ASP A 28 6.59 -8.68 -17.85
C ASP A 28 7.19 -10.01 -18.36
N GLN A 29 6.60 -11.13 -17.95
CA GLN A 29 7.00 -12.46 -18.40
C GLN A 29 8.48 -12.83 -18.17
N ALA A 30 9.16 -12.18 -17.21
CA ALA A 30 10.51 -12.53 -16.74
C ALA A 30 10.71 -14.05 -16.51
N VAL A 31 9.66 -14.75 -16.06
CA VAL A 31 9.54 -16.20 -16.15
C VAL A 31 8.25 -16.61 -16.86
N LYS A 32 8.34 -17.68 -17.65
CA LYS A 32 7.21 -18.40 -18.24
C LYS A 32 6.64 -19.34 -17.21
N VAL A 33 5.42 -19.07 -16.77
CA VAL A 33 4.66 -19.97 -15.89
C VAL A 33 4.00 -21.05 -16.74
N LYS A 34 4.47 -22.30 -16.65
CA LYS A 34 3.72 -23.47 -17.09
C LYS A 34 2.72 -23.83 -15.98
N GLN A 35 1.49 -24.18 -16.39
CA GLN A 35 0.26 -24.49 -15.63
C GLN A 35 0.07 -23.93 -14.20
N ARG A 36 -1.10 -23.32 -13.97
CA ARG A 36 -1.55 -22.96 -12.62
C ARG A 36 -1.93 -24.23 -11.84
N LYS A 37 -1.17 -24.55 -10.79
CA LYS A 37 -1.65 -25.39 -9.69
C LYS A 37 -2.39 -24.49 -8.69
N SER A 38 -3.72 -24.38 -8.80
CA SER A 38 -4.50 -23.84 -7.69
C SER A 38 -4.53 -24.87 -6.58
N VAL A 39 -4.03 -24.52 -5.39
CA VAL A 39 -4.35 -25.27 -4.17
C VAL A 39 -5.75 -24.83 -3.74
N GLU A 40 -6.76 -25.40 -4.41
CA GLU A 40 -8.15 -25.28 -4.00
C GLU A 40 -8.45 -26.29 -2.90
N SER A 41 -8.67 -25.81 -1.68
CA SER A 41 -9.28 -26.63 -0.63
C SER A 41 -10.71 -26.96 -1.04
N LYS A 42 -10.96 -28.17 -1.55
CA LYS A 42 -12.33 -28.67 -1.77
C LYS A 42 -13.03 -28.90 -0.44
N GLY A 43 -13.76 -27.88 0.01
CA GLY A 43 -14.50 -27.80 1.26
C GLY A 43 -14.88 -26.34 1.53
N GLU A 44 -15.69 -26.07 2.55
CA GLU A 44 -15.97 -24.70 3.01
C GLU A 44 -14.66 -23.91 3.16
N THR A 45 -14.65 -22.65 2.72
CA THR A 45 -13.44 -21.83 2.53
C THR A 45 -12.50 -21.92 3.73
N SER A 46 -11.38 -22.63 3.56
CA SER A 46 -10.41 -22.88 4.62
C SER A 46 -9.64 -21.60 4.94
N GLN A 47 -10.19 -20.78 5.84
CA GLN A 47 -9.56 -19.55 6.28
C GLN A 47 -8.50 -19.81 7.36
N VAL A 48 -7.31 -19.28 7.15
CA VAL A 48 -6.32 -19.10 8.22
C VAL A 48 -6.40 -17.65 8.68
N VAL A 49 -6.79 -17.44 9.93
CA VAL A 49 -6.88 -16.11 10.56
C VAL A 49 -5.74 -15.95 11.55
N SER A 50 -5.04 -14.82 11.48
CA SER A 50 -4.00 -14.43 12.42
C SER A 50 -4.33 -13.05 12.98
N TYR A 51 -4.46 -12.98 14.30
CA TYR A 51 -4.65 -11.76 15.06
C TYR A 51 -3.33 -11.33 15.69
N SER A 52 -3.04 -10.04 15.64
CA SER A 52 -1.84 -9.44 16.24
C SER A 52 -2.24 -8.09 16.82
N ALA A 53 -1.89 -7.83 18.08
CA ALA A 53 -1.78 -6.47 18.58
C ALA A 53 -0.38 -6.32 19.17
N ARG A 54 0.24 -5.16 18.98
CA ARG A 54 1.53 -4.85 19.59
C ARG A 54 1.71 -3.36 19.82
N PHE A 55 2.38 -3.02 20.91
CA PHE A 55 2.96 -1.69 21.09
C PHE A 55 4.09 -1.50 20.06
N VAL A 56 4.18 -0.30 19.49
CA VAL A 56 5.20 0.02 18.48
C VAL A 56 5.84 1.37 18.79
N GLU A 57 7.17 1.39 18.84
CA GLU A 57 7.95 2.61 19.08
C GLU A 57 8.43 3.23 17.75
N LYS A 58 8.83 2.39 16.79
CA LYS A 58 9.41 2.83 15.51
C LYS A 58 8.42 2.69 14.37
N LEU A 59 8.45 3.66 13.45
CA LEU A 59 7.56 3.63 12.30
C LEU A 59 8.02 2.56 11.29
N SER A 60 9.31 2.21 11.28
CA SER A 60 9.86 1.06 10.56
C SER A 60 9.14 -0.26 10.89
N ASP A 61 8.89 -0.56 12.17
CA ASP A 61 8.18 -1.78 12.59
C ASP A 61 6.73 -1.85 12.05
N VAL A 62 6.09 -0.69 11.83
CA VAL A 62 4.75 -0.61 11.21
C VAL A 62 4.85 -0.94 9.72
N VAL A 63 5.79 -0.29 9.03
CA VAL A 63 6.06 -0.47 7.59
C VAL A 63 6.44 -1.93 7.28
N GLU A 64 7.25 -2.56 8.13
CA GLU A 64 7.57 -3.99 8.02
C GLU A 64 6.34 -4.88 8.20
N SER A 65 5.46 -4.57 9.16
CA SER A 65 4.23 -5.35 9.38
C SER A 65 3.28 -5.34 8.19
N MET A 66 3.28 -4.24 7.42
CA MET A 66 2.54 -4.06 6.17
C MET A 66 3.28 -4.65 4.95
N ASN A 67 4.50 -5.20 5.12
CA ASN A 67 5.44 -5.58 4.05
C ASN A 67 5.72 -4.44 3.06
N VAL A 68 5.68 -3.16 3.48
CA VAL A 68 5.97 -2.03 2.59
C VAL A 68 7.50 -1.80 2.54
N SER A 69 8.03 -1.49 1.35
CA SER A 69 9.45 -1.17 1.21
C SER A 69 9.79 0.19 1.83
N TYR A 70 10.81 0.19 2.69
CA TYR A 70 11.47 1.40 3.21
C TYR A 70 11.97 2.33 2.09
N SER A 71 12.63 1.78 1.06
CA SER A 71 13.13 2.55 -0.09
C SER A 71 11.99 3.26 -0.84
N SER A 72 10.87 2.56 -1.03
CA SER A 72 9.68 3.09 -1.70
C SER A 72 9.05 4.21 -0.87
N ALA A 73 8.87 4.00 0.43
CA ALA A 73 8.30 4.99 1.34
C ALA A 73 9.17 6.26 1.46
N ILE A 74 10.49 6.14 1.47
CA ILE A 74 11.42 7.28 1.51
C ILE A 74 11.42 8.04 0.17
N LYS A 75 11.48 7.33 -0.97
CA LYS A 75 11.37 7.94 -2.31
C LYS A 75 10.07 8.74 -2.48
N LYS A 76 8.96 8.24 -1.92
CA LYS A 76 7.64 8.91 -1.93
C LYS A 76 7.50 10.00 -0.86
N GLY A 77 8.28 9.92 0.21
CA GLY A 77 8.16 10.77 1.40
C GLY A 77 6.97 10.45 2.30
N THR A 78 6.28 9.32 2.09
CA THR A 78 5.09 8.89 2.84
C THR A 78 4.86 7.38 2.75
N ILE A 79 4.13 6.81 3.71
CA ILE A 79 3.74 5.39 3.71
C ILE A 79 2.43 5.21 2.93
N GLU A 80 2.57 4.75 1.69
CA GLU A 80 1.46 4.38 0.81
C GLU A 80 1.47 2.89 0.50
N ILE A 81 0.36 2.21 0.78
CA ILE A 81 0.09 0.86 0.24
C ILE A 81 -0.48 1.03 -1.17
N SER A 82 0.24 0.51 -2.17
CA SER A 82 -0.22 0.59 -3.57
C SER A 82 -1.57 -0.11 -3.74
N GLY A 83 -2.54 0.55 -4.35
CA GLY A 83 -3.90 0.02 -4.53
C GLY A 83 -4.89 0.31 -3.40
N ASN A 84 -4.45 0.94 -2.29
CA ASN A 84 -5.35 1.43 -1.24
C ASN A 84 -5.24 2.97 -1.11
N SER A 85 -6.31 3.62 -0.64
CA SER A 85 -6.36 5.08 -0.43
C SER A 85 -5.93 5.50 0.98
N SER A 86 -5.73 4.56 1.90
CA SER A 86 -5.31 4.84 3.28
C SER A 86 -3.79 5.00 3.38
N THR A 87 -3.33 6.21 3.66
CA THR A 87 -1.97 6.49 4.12
C THR A 87 -1.89 6.40 5.65
N VAL A 88 -0.70 6.12 6.18
CA VAL A 88 -0.45 6.23 7.62
C VAL A 88 -0.19 7.70 7.97
N ASP A 89 -0.88 8.25 8.97
CA ASP A 89 -0.53 9.57 9.50
C ASP A 89 0.75 9.47 10.34
N GLU A 90 1.89 9.61 9.67
CA GLU A 90 3.21 9.55 10.29
C GLU A 90 3.40 10.64 11.36
N THR A 91 2.60 11.71 11.30
CA THR A 91 2.78 12.91 12.11
C THR A 91 2.00 12.84 13.40
N THR A 92 0.79 12.28 13.37
CA THR A 92 0.07 11.85 14.58
C THR A 92 0.80 10.69 15.26
N PHE A 93 1.38 9.75 14.50
CA PHE A 93 2.20 8.66 15.06
C PHE A 93 3.41 9.19 15.83
N LYS A 94 4.27 10.02 15.21
CA LYS A 94 5.49 10.54 15.84
C LYS A 94 5.23 11.54 16.98
N SER A 95 4.11 12.27 16.96
CA SER A 95 3.74 13.19 18.05
C SER A 95 2.96 12.52 19.19
N SER A 96 2.62 11.24 19.06
CA SER A 96 1.94 10.46 20.10
C SER A 96 2.91 9.82 21.07
N HIS A 97 2.48 9.72 22.34
CA HIS A 97 3.24 9.10 23.42
C HIS A 97 3.15 7.57 23.41
N LEU A 98 2.04 7.05 22.91
CA LEU A 98 1.79 5.62 22.81
C LEU A 98 1.22 5.29 21.43
N ASN A 99 1.85 4.39 20.67
CA ASN A 99 1.31 3.86 19.43
C ASN A 99 1.11 2.35 19.53
N THR A 100 -0.07 1.87 19.15
CA THR A 100 -0.43 0.44 19.14
C THR A 100 -0.91 0.06 17.74
N VAL A 101 -0.40 -1.03 17.19
CA VAL A 101 -0.84 -1.59 15.91
C VAL A 101 -1.66 -2.84 16.18
N VAL A 102 -2.88 -2.88 15.67
CA VAL A 102 -3.80 -4.03 15.67
C VAL A 102 -3.95 -4.51 14.23
N ALA A 103 -3.56 -5.74 13.95
CA ALA A 103 -3.63 -6.34 12.63
C ALA A 103 -4.44 -7.64 12.62
N VAL A 104 -5.26 -7.83 11.59
CA VAL A 104 -5.98 -9.07 11.31
C VAL A 104 -5.64 -9.51 9.89
N LYS A 105 -4.93 -10.64 9.78
CA LYS A 105 -4.54 -11.23 8.50
C LYS A 105 -5.36 -12.48 8.26
N VAL A 106 -6.14 -12.48 7.19
CA VAL A 106 -7.03 -13.57 6.79
C VAL A 106 -6.52 -14.10 5.45
N VAL A 107 -6.23 -15.39 5.39
CA VAL A 107 -5.82 -16.08 4.16
C VAL A 107 -6.88 -17.11 3.81
N ASN A 108 -7.59 -16.89 2.70
CA ASN A 108 -8.58 -17.82 2.15
C ASN A 108 -7.93 -18.79 1.16
N GLN A 109 -7.03 -18.28 0.32
CA GLN A 109 -6.35 -19.07 -0.70
C GLN A 109 -4.93 -18.54 -0.96
N THR A 110 -4.01 -19.46 -1.24
CA THR A 110 -2.67 -19.14 -1.77
C THR A 110 -2.54 -19.74 -3.17
N ILE A 111 -2.36 -18.89 -4.17
CA ILE A 111 -2.15 -19.27 -5.57
C ILE A 111 -0.64 -19.16 -5.82
N SER A 112 0.08 -20.28 -5.99
CA SER A 112 1.53 -20.31 -6.16
C SER A 112 1.93 -21.22 -7.33
N THR A 113 3.05 -20.92 -8.00
CA THR A 113 3.49 -21.60 -9.24
C THR A 113 4.83 -22.33 -9.09
N GLU A 114 5.07 -22.90 -7.90
CA GLU A 114 6.40 -23.22 -7.35
C GLU A 114 7.26 -24.18 -8.20
N ASP A 115 6.65 -25.07 -8.97
CA ASP A 115 7.35 -26.14 -9.70
C ASP A 115 7.67 -25.83 -11.18
N GLU A 116 7.04 -24.81 -11.78
CA GLU A 116 6.86 -24.74 -13.25
C GLU A 116 7.21 -23.38 -13.90
N CYS A 117 8.08 -22.59 -13.25
CA CYS A 117 8.58 -21.32 -13.78
C CYS A 117 9.88 -21.48 -14.59
N GLU A 118 9.89 -21.14 -15.87
CA GLU A 118 11.09 -21.11 -16.72
C GLU A 118 11.54 -19.67 -17.02
N PHE A 119 12.79 -19.32 -16.71
CA PHE A 119 13.35 -17.98 -16.93
C PHE A 119 13.41 -17.63 -18.42
N GLN A 120 12.92 -16.44 -18.78
CA GLN A 120 12.92 -15.93 -20.15
C GLN A 120 14.02 -14.88 -20.29
N GLN A 121 15.08 -15.22 -21.03
CA GLN A 121 16.12 -14.27 -21.42
C GLN A 121 15.63 -13.34 -22.54
N LEU A 122 16.10 -12.09 -22.56
CA LEU A 122 15.93 -11.19 -23.70
C LEU A 122 16.87 -11.61 -24.84
N GLU A 123 16.37 -11.60 -26.08
CA GLU A 123 17.12 -12.03 -27.27
C GLU A 123 18.15 -10.99 -27.76
N ASN A 124 18.09 -9.75 -27.26
CA ASN A 124 18.91 -8.64 -27.76
C ASN A 124 20.11 -8.28 -26.87
N ASN A 125 21.30 -8.38 -27.46
CA ASN A 125 22.57 -7.77 -27.03
C ASN A 125 22.99 -8.04 -25.58
N GLU A 126 23.42 -9.29 -25.34
CA GLU A 126 23.79 -9.87 -24.04
C GLU A 126 24.62 -8.95 -23.12
N ALA A 127 25.68 -8.31 -23.64
CA ALA A 127 26.58 -7.50 -22.83
C ALA A 127 25.89 -6.29 -22.18
N ALA A 128 24.99 -5.62 -22.90
CA ALA A 128 24.21 -4.52 -22.36
C ALA A 128 23.18 -5.02 -21.34
N MET A 129 22.52 -6.15 -21.65
CA MET A 129 21.55 -6.81 -20.77
C MET A 129 22.18 -7.20 -19.42
N TYR A 130 23.35 -7.83 -19.42
CA TYR A 130 24.04 -8.23 -18.18
C TYR A 130 24.34 -7.03 -17.26
N SER A 131 24.74 -5.89 -17.83
CA SER A 131 25.04 -4.68 -17.05
C SER A 131 23.81 -4.02 -16.43
N ARG A 132 22.62 -4.26 -17.00
CA ARG A 132 21.33 -3.68 -16.58
C ARG A 132 20.35 -4.72 -16.03
N PHE A 133 20.82 -5.95 -15.78
CA PHE A 133 19.98 -7.08 -15.39
C PHE A 133 19.00 -6.73 -14.26
N ASN A 134 19.51 -6.16 -13.16
CA ASN A 134 18.70 -5.83 -11.99
C ASN A 134 17.75 -4.63 -12.22
N GLU A 135 18.00 -3.77 -13.22
CA GLU A 135 17.06 -2.72 -13.64
C GLU A 135 15.90 -3.30 -14.48
N ILE A 136 16.19 -4.33 -15.28
CA ILE A 136 15.24 -4.93 -16.24
C ILE A 136 14.38 -6.01 -15.56
N TYR A 137 14.97 -6.85 -14.72
CA TYR A 137 14.35 -8.04 -14.12
C TYR A 137 14.06 -7.91 -12.62
N GLY A 138 14.71 -6.99 -11.91
CA GLY A 138 14.73 -6.96 -10.45
C GLY A 138 15.61 -8.08 -9.84
N ASP A 139 15.45 -8.33 -8.54
CA ASP A 139 16.09 -9.45 -7.82
C ASP A 139 15.19 -10.69 -7.69
N SER A 140 13.88 -10.52 -7.95
CA SER A 140 12.84 -11.53 -7.78
C SER A 140 11.82 -11.49 -8.91
N TYR A 141 10.91 -12.45 -8.93
CA TYR A 141 9.72 -12.45 -9.78
C TYR A 141 8.48 -12.83 -8.98
N ILE A 142 7.32 -12.39 -9.45
CA ILE A 142 6.02 -12.70 -8.84
C ILE A 142 5.63 -14.13 -9.22
N SER A 143 5.68 -15.04 -8.25
CA SER A 143 5.37 -16.47 -8.42
C SER A 143 3.97 -16.86 -7.92
N GLY A 144 3.27 -15.92 -7.26
CA GLY A 144 1.98 -16.22 -6.67
C GLY A 144 1.27 -15.00 -6.13
N PHE A 145 0.03 -15.22 -5.69
CA PHE A 145 -0.79 -14.25 -4.98
C PHE A 145 -1.46 -14.93 -3.77
N ILE A 146 -1.60 -14.17 -2.69
CA ILE A 146 -2.40 -14.54 -1.53
C ILE A 146 -3.73 -13.78 -1.63
N GLU A 147 -4.82 -14.52 -1.44
CA GLU A 147 -6.18 -14.02 -1.50
C GLU A 147 -6.88 -14.23 -0.15
N GLY A 148 -7.58 -13.19 0.32
CA GLY A 148 -8.18 -13.13 1.65
C GLY A 148 -8.42 -11.68 2.05
N GLY A 149 -7.87 -11.26 3.18
CA GLY A 149 -8.01 -9.90 3.70
C GLY A 149 -6.90 -9.50 4.65
N ASP A 150 -6.58 -8.21 4.65
CA ASP A 150 -5.59 -7.58 5.53
C ASP A 150 -6.24 -6.36 6.18
N PHE A 151 -6.29 -6.33 7.49
CA PHE A 151 -6.76 -5.20 8.29
C PHE A 151 -5.62 -4.73 9.18
N THR A 152 -5.35 -3.43 9.19
CA THR A 152 -4.38 -2.80 10.10
C THR A 152 -4.98 -1.51 10.66
N GLY A 153 -5.28 -1.52 11.95
CA GLY A 153 -5.60 -0.34 12.75
C GLY A 153 -4.37 0.16 13.52
N ILE A 154 -4.12 1.46 13.47
CA ILE A 154 -3.09 2.15 14.23
C ILE A 154 -3.80 3.06 15.23
N VAL A 155 -3.57 2.84 16.51
CA VAL A 155 -4.10 3.64 17.62
C VAL A 155 -2.95 4.47 18.18
N SER A 156 -3.04 5.78 17.99
CA SER A 156 -2.04 6.77 18.41
C SER A 156 -2.63 7.61 19.54
N ILE A 157 -1.99 7.59 20.71
CA ILE A 157 -2.48 8.23 21.93
C ILE A 157 -1.46 9.24 22.44
N LYS A 158 -1.93 10.46 22.64
CA LYS A 158 -1.15 11.62 23.07
C LYS A 158 -1.73 12.15 24.37
N VAL A 159 -1.04 11.86 25.47
CA VAL A 159 -1.34 12.41 26.81
C VAL A 159 -1.25 13.95 26.77
N LEU A 160 -2.28 14.63 27.28
CA LEU A 160 -2.39 16.10 27.26
C LEU A 160 -1.74 16.77 28.48
N ASP A 161 -1.70 16.08 29.62
CA ASP A 161 -1.18 16.59 30.89
C ASP A 161 0.24 16.09 31.25
N GLY A 162 0.85 16.78 32.22
CA GLY A 162 2.31 16.83 32.43
C GLY A 162 3.04 15.53 32.80
N HIS A 163 4.37 15.66 32.83
CA HIS A 163 5.37 14.56 32.87
C HIS A 163 5.09 13.41 33.86
N ASP A 164 4.59 13.69 35.07
CA ASP A 164 4.31 12.65 36.09
C ASP A 164 3.03 11.83 35.79
N VAL A 165 2.08 12.42 35.06
CA VAL A 165 0.85 11.77 34.60
C VAL A 165 1.16 10.84 33.42
N LYS A 166 2.05 11.26 32.51
CA LYS A 166 2.44 10.52 31.29
C LYS A 166 2.81 9.06 31.56
N SER A 167 3.78 8.79 32.43
CA SER A 167 4.23 7.40 32.71
C SER A 167 3.12 6.55 33.36
N THR A 168 2.31 7.17 34.23
CA THR A 168 1.19 6.52 34.91
C THR A 168 0.07 6.15 33.92
N VAL A 169 -0.26 7.06 33.00
CA VAL A 169 -1.28 6.87 31.97
C VAL A 169 -0.81 5.84 30.94
N GLU A 170 0.43 5.92 30.45
CA GLU A 170 1.02 4.92 29.54
C GLU A 170 0.98 3.51 30.15
N THR A 171 1.37 3.36 31.42
CA THR A 171 1.31 2.08 32.14
C THR A 171 -0.14 1.60 32.27
N SER A 172 -1.07 2.49 32.62
CA SER A 172 -2.50 2.15 32.76
C SER A 172 -3.14 1.71 31.44
N ILE A 173 -2.76 2.34 30.33
CA ILE A 173 -3.24 1.97 28.99
C ILE A 173 -2.63 0.64 28.54
N LYS A 174 -1.31 0.44 28.71
CA LYS A 174 -0.65 -0.85 28.41
C LYS A 174 -1.29 -2.00 29.19
N SER A 175 -1.54 -1.81 30.49
CA SER A 175 -2.25 -2.80 31.32
C SER A 175 -3.70 -3.02 30.88
N GLY A 176 -4.46 -1.96 30.61
CA GLY A 176 -5.87 -2.07 30.24
C GLY A 176 -6.12 -2.68 28.86
N LEU A 177 -5.19 -2.53 27.92
CA LEU A 177 -5.20 -3.20 26.62
C LEU A 177 -4.73 -4.67 26.69
N ASN A 178 -4.45 -5.20 27.88
CA ASN A 178 -3.80 -6.50 28.10
C ASN A 178 -2.49 -6.65 27.29
N MET A 179 -1.72 -5.57 27.17
CA MET A 179 -0.41 -5.53 26.51
C MET A 179 0.71 -5.62 27.56
N ASN A 180 0.86 -6.79 28.18
CA ASN A 180 1.93 -7.06 29.14
C ASN A 180 3.31 -6.95 28.46
N THR A 181 4.22 -6.21 29.08
CA THR A 181 5.53 -5.92 28.50
C THR A 181 6.52 -7.08 28.70
N LYS A 182 7.26 -7.42 27.64
CA LYS A 182 8.41 -8.35 27.57
C LYS A 182 8.17 -9.85 27.25
N THR A 183 7.10 -10.20 26.53
CA THR A 183 7.10 -11.47 25.76
C THR A 183 6.84 -11.17 24.29
N GLU A 184 7.78 -11.52 23.41
CA GLU A 184 7.53 -11.55 21.97
C GLU A 184 6.55 -12.70 21.68
N VAL A 185 5.47 -12.40 20.93
CA VAL A 185 4.42 -13.36 20.55
C VAL A 185 3.59 -13.89 21.74
N GLU A 186 2.82 -12.99 22.38
CA GLU A 186 1.55 -13.40 23.00
C GLU A 186 0.38 -13.03 22.09
N GLU A 187 -0.48 -14.02 21.83
CA GLU A 187 -1.67 -13.93 21.00
C GLU A 187 -2.64 -12.90 21.59
N PHE A 188 -2.90 -11.81 20.87
CA PHE A 188 -3.90 -10.84 21.29
C PHE A 188 -5.30 -11.47 21.21
N VAL A 189 -5.79 -11.96 22.34
CA VAL A 189 -7.13 -12.53 22.44
C VAL A 189 -8.15 -11.41 22.31
N LEU A 190 -8.84 -11.36 21.16
CA LEU A 190 -10.07 -10.59 20.91
C LEU A 190 -11.25 -11.15 21.74
N GLY A 191 -11.08 -11.19 23.05
CA GLY A 191 -12.14 -11.50 24.01
C GLY A 191 -12.83 -10.21 24.45
N PRO A 192 -14.12 -10.27 24.83
CA PRO A 192 -14.74 -9.17 25.56
C PRO A 192 -13.98 -8.96 26.86
N SER A 193 -13.24 -7.85 26.94
CA SER A 193 -12.47 -7.46 28.12
C SER A 193 -13.38 -7.37 29.35
N ASP A 194 -12.95 -7.96 30.47
CA ASP A 194 -13.71 -7.91 31.72
C ASP A 194 -14.06 -6.45 32.05
N ASN A 195 -15.28 -6.22 32.54
CA ASN A 195 -15.89 -4.90 32.66
C ASN A 195 -15.01 -3.93 33.47
N SER A 196 -14.26 -4.48 34.43
CA SER A 196 -13.22 -3.82 35.23
C SER A 196 -12.13 -3.18 34.37
N SER A 197 -11.53 -3.92 33.44
CA SER A 197 -10.40 -3.47 32.59
C SER A 197 -10.80 -2.33 31.63
N ARG A 198 -12.00 -2.44 31.05
CA ARG A 198 -12.57 -1.40 30.16
C ARG A 198 -12.87 -0.10 30.92
N SER A 199 -13.31 -0.19 32.18
CA SER A 199 -13.52 0.99 33.04
C SER A 199 -12.22 1.71 33.43
N THR A 200 -11.13 0.95 33.59
CA THR A 200 -9.77 1.49 33.84
C THR A 200 -9.25 2.22 32.60
N LEU A 201 -9.37 1.61 31.40
CA LEU A 201 -9.05 2.27 30.13
C LEU A 201 -9.86 3.56 29.92
N ALA A 202 -11.18 3.49 30.07
CA ALA A 202 -12.06 4.65 29.90
C ALA A 202 -11.80 5.77 30.91
N THR A 203 -11.09 5.49 32.01
CA THR A 203 -10.61 6.51 32.95
C THR A 203 -9.25 7.06 32.53
N ALA A 204 -8.31 6.21 32.14
CA ALA A 204 -6.98 6.62 31.68
C ALA A 204 -6.99 7.44 30.38
N LEU A 205 -7.99 7.24 29.52
CA LEU A 205 -8.11 7.93 28.22
C LEU A 205 -8.73 9.35 28.31
N LYS A 206 -9.29 9.76 29.44
CA LYS A 206 -9.99 11.07 29.58
C LYS A 206 -9.09 12.26 29.31
N ASP A 207 -7.85 12.17 29.75
CA ASP A 207 -6.85 13.24 29.67
C ASP A 207 -5.88 13.01 28.49
N THR A 208 -6.37 12.34 27.44
CA THR A 208 -5.60 11.96 26.25
C THR A 208 -6.35 12.29 24.95
N GLU A 209 -5.61 12.76 23.96
CA GLU A 209 -6.04 12.80 22.57
C GLU A 209 -5.76 11.42 21.95
N THR A 210 -6.81 10.71 21.50
CA THR A 210 -6.69 9.40 20.84
C THR A 210 -7.10 9.53 19.38
N THR A 211 -6.21 9.16 18.47
CA THR A 211 -6.48 9.10 17.03
C THR A 211 -6.35 7.67 16.54
N ILE A 212 -7.28 7.25 15.68
CA ILE A 212 -7.32 5.89 15.12
C ILE A 212 -7.32 5.99 13.60
N SER A 213 -6.31 5.40 12.97
CA SER A 213 -6.18 5.30 11.53
C SER A 213 -6.31 3.83 11.12
N ILE A 214 -7.21 3.50 10.18
CA ILE A 214 -7.45 2.12 9.76
C ILE A 214 -7.26 1.99 8.25
N SER A 215 -6.46 1.00 7.87
CA SER A 215 -6.27 0.51 6.51
C SER A 215 -6.83 -0.91 6.43
N TRP A 216 -7.64 -1.23 5.42
CA TRP A 216 -8.04 -2.60 5.16
C TRP A 216 -8.18 -2.92 3.67
N ILE A 217 -8.00 -4.19 3.32
CA ILE A 217 -8.19 -4.80 2.00
C ILE A 217 -8.97 -6.10 2.20
N GLY A 218 -10.01 -6.34 1.39
CA GLY A 218 -10.94 -7.46 1.58
C GLY A 218 -12.05 -7.15 2.60
N GLY A 219 -13.10 -7.97 2.64
CA GLY A 219 -14.26 -7.77 3.53
C GLY A 219 -15.19 -6.62 3.14
N ALA A 220 -14.96 -5.96 2.00
CA ALA A 220 -15.73 -4.83 1.49
C ALA A 220 -15.92 -3.70 2.54
N GLN A 221 -17.15 -3.39 2.92
CA GLN A 221 -17.46 -2.36 3.91
C GLN A 221 -17.59 -2.98 5.31
N ILE A 222 -16.55 -2.81 6.11
CA ILE A 222 -16.43 -3.42 7.45
C ILE A 222 -17.08 -2.57 8.57
N LYS A 223 -17.57 -1.36 8.26
CA LYS A 223 -18.27 -0.46 9.17
C LYS A 223 -19.16 0.52 8.39
N ASP A 224 -20.25 0.98 9.00
CA ASP A 224 -21.04 2.11 8.50
C ASP A 224 -20.20 3.37 8.32
N ALA A 225 -20.38 4.03 7.16
CA ALA A 225 -19.63 5.23 6.79
C ALA A 225 -19.93 6.46 7.67
N SER A 226 -21.04 6.45 8.42
CA SER A 226 -21.47 7.52 9.32
C SER A 226 -20.90 7.41 10.74
N ARG A 227 -20.37 6.25 11.14
CA ARG A 227 -19.79 6.04 12.48
C ARG A 227 -18.32 6.50 12.48
N ALA A 228 -17.92 7.29 13.48
CA ALA A 228 -16.51 7.62 13.70
C ALA A 228 -15.69 6.34 14.04
N TRP A 229 -14.36 6.39 13.95
CA TRP A 229 -13.52 5.32 14.48
C TRP A 229 -13.20 5.61 15.94
N ASP A 230 -13.53 4.65 16.79
CA ASP A 230 -13.19 4.57 18.21
C ASP A 230 -12.59 3.18 18.50
N ILE A 231 -12.00 2.98 19.68
CA ILE A 231 -11.34 1.72 20.05
C ILE A 231 -12.31 0.54 19.95
N ASP A 232 -13.57 0.78 20.33
CA ASP A 232 -14.62 -0.23 20.40
C ASP A 232 -15.09 -0.69 19.02
N SER A 233 -15.33 0.24 18.09
CA SER A 233 -15.68 -0.03 16.69
C SER A 233 -14.51 -0.63 15.91
N MET A 234 -13.27 -0.26 16.23
CA MET A 234 -12.08 -0.93 15.68
C MET A 234 -12.07 -2.41 16.09
N TYR A 235 -12.29 -2.73 17.37
CA TYR A 235 -12.32 -4.13 17.83
C TYR A 235 -13.53 -4.91 17.29
N GLU A 236 -14.70 -4.27 17.23
CA GLU A 236 -15.92 -4.85 16.63
C GLU A 236 -15.69 -5.21 15.16
N ALA A 237 -15.11 -4.29 14.38
CA ALA A 237 -14.76 -4.53 12.98
C ALA A 237 -13.67 -5.61 12.82
N ALA A 238 -12.62 -5.58 13.65
CA ALA A 238 -11.55 -6.57 13.64
C ALA A 238 -12.04 -8.00 13.96
N ALA A 239 -12.95 -8.15 14.92
CA ALA A 239 -13.55 -9.44 15.27
C ALA A 239 -14.51 -9.96 14.18
N ALA A 240 -15.26 -9.07 13.52
CA ALA A 240 -16.14 -9.43 12.40
C ALA A 240 -15.38 -9.65 11.07
N PHE A 241 -14.14 -9.18 10.96
CA PHE A 241 -13.39 -9.10 9.71
C PHE A 241 -13.27 -10.44 8.95
N PRO A 242 -12.95 -11.60 9.56
CA PRO A 242 -12.82 -12.85 8.81
C PRO A 242 -14.12 -13.29 8.14
N ALA A 243 -15.27 -13.07 8.80
CA ALA A 243 -16.59 -13.40 8.26
C ALA A 243 -16.99 -12.49 7.08
N ALA A 244 -16.54 -11.23 7.09
CA ALA A 244 -16.68 -10.33 5.94
C ALA A 244 -15.74 -10.76 4.78
N VAL A 245 -14.49 -11.11 5.09
CA VAL A 245 -13.50 -11.60 4.12
C VAL A 245 -13.90 -12.96 3.51
N ALA A 246 -14.65 -13.79 4.23
CA ALA A 246 -15.22 -15.02 3.66
C ALA A 246 -16.19 -14.75 2.50
N GLN A 247 -16.92 -13.63 2.56
CA GLN A 247 -17.89 -13.21 1.55
C GLN A 247 -17.26 -12.39 0.41
N CYS A 248 -16.25 -11.57 0.72
CA CYS A 248 -15.59 -10.66 -0.22
C CYS A 248 -14.06 -10.71 -0.05
N PRO A 249 -13.39 -11.82 -0.40
CA PRO A 249 -11.94 -11.89 -0.41
C PRO A 249 -11.34 -11.01 -1.51
N GLN A 250 -10.11 -10.57 -1.31
CA GLN A 250 -9.34 -9.75 -2.24
C GLN A 250 -7.89 -10.23 -2.26
N ARG A 251 -7.16 -9.91 -3.33
CA ARG A 251 -5.70 -10.14 -3.36
C ARG A 251 -5.01 -9.12 -2.48
N THR A 252 -4.33 -9.60 -1.45
CA THR A 252 -3.67 -8.77 -0.44
C THR A 252 -2.16 -8.69 -0.68
N TRP A 253 -1.53 -9.81 -1.06
CA TRP A 253 -0.09 -9.88 -1.27
C TRP A 253 0.29 -10.64 -2.55
N ALA A 254 1.38 -10.20 -3.19
CA ALA A 254 2.12 -10.96 -4.18
C ALA A 254 3.24 -11.76 -3.50
N ILE A 255 3.43 -13.01 -3.93
CA ILE A 255 4.52 -13.87 -3.46
C ILE A 255 5.73 -13.64 -4.38
N LEU A 256 6.86 -13.32 -3.78
CA LEU A 256 8.12 -13.04 -4.46
C LEU A 256 9.08 -14.23 -4.36
N THR A 257 9.44 -14.81 -5.49
CA THR A 257 10.49 -15.83 -5.57
C THR A 257 11.79 -15.21 -6.10
N PRO A 258 12.90 -15.24 -5.34
CA PRO A 258 14.20 -14.79 -5.83
C PRO A 258 14.66 -15.63 -7.03
N TYR A 259 15.27 -15.02 -8.05
CA TYR A 259 15.74 -15.76 -9.24
C TYR A 259 16.71 -16.91 -8.89
N LYS A 260 17.48 -16.79 -7.81
CA LYS A 260 18.37 -17.86 -7.31
C LYS A 260 17.65 -19.14 -6.90
N ALA A 261 16.35 -19.09 -6.59
CA ALA A 261 15.54 -20.28 -6.30
C ALA A 261 15.07 -20.98 -7.60
N ASN A 262 15.12 -20.31 -8.74
CA ASN A 262 14.69 -20.88 -10.01
C ASN A 262 15.83 -21.64 -10.71
N ARG A 263 15.66 -22.96 -10.86
CA ARG A 263 16.66 -23.85 -11.48
C ARG A 263 17.04 -23.47 -12.91
N SER A 264 16.10 -22.94 -13.70
CA SER A 264 16.38 -22.53 -15.09
C SER A 264 17.26 -21.27 -15.13
N PHE A 265 16.99 -20.29 -14.27
CA PHE A 265 17.84 -19.12 -14.08
C PHE A 265 19.24 -19.50 -13.58
N VAL A 266 19.36 -20.41 -12.61
CA VAL A 266 20.66 -20.86 -12.08
C VAL A 266 21.50 -21.54 -13.17
N LYS A 267 20.89 -22.38 -14.01
CA LYS A 267 21.57 -22.99 -15.17
C LYS A 267 22.11 -21.94 -16.14
N TRP A 268 21.28 -20.94 -16.48
CA TRP A 268 21.64 -19.85 -17.38
C TRP A 268 22.76 -18.97 -16.80
N SER A 269 22.54 -18.44 -15.60
CA SER A 269 23.49 -17.53 -14.91
C SER A 269 24.84 -18.18 -14.57
N THR A 270 24.95 -19.51 -14.53
CA THR A 270 26.26 -20.18 -14.38
C THR A 270 27.19 -19.92 -15.59
N GLY A 271 26.63 -19.59 -16.77
CA GLY A 271 27.38 -19.23 -17.97
C GLY A 271 27.55 -17.72 -18.21
N SER A 272 27.00 -16.86 -17.34
CA SER A 272 26.92 -15.40 -17.56
C SER A 272 27.47 -14.62 -16.37
N PRO A 273 28.00 -13.39 -16.56
CA PRO A 273 28.54 -12.55 -15.47
C PRO A 273 27.45 -11.91 -14.58
N VAL A 274 26.22 -12.45 -14.59
CA VAL A 274 25.05 -11.84 -13.95
C VAL A 274 25.00 -12.14 -12.46
N LYS A 275 24.90 -11.10 -11.65
CA LYS A 275 24.69 -11.20 -10.20
C LYS A 275 23.39 -10.49 -9.81
N THR A 276 22.42 -11.28 -9.35
CA THR A 276 21.20 -10.77 -8.70
C THR A 276 21.59 -10.00 -7.43
N LEU A 277 20.99 -8.84 -7.19
CA LEU A 277 21.18 -8.12 -5.93
C LEU A 277 20.60 -8.92 -4.74
N GLN A 278 21.12 -8.66 -3.54
CA GLN A 278 20.64 -9.23 -2.29
C GLN A 278 20.55 -8.13 -1.24
N TYR A 279 19.33 -7.86 -0.80
CA TYR A 279 19.03 -6.72 0.06
C TYR A 279 18.92 -7.09 1.54
N ASP A 280 18.90 -8.38 1.88
CA ASP A 280 18.79 -8.89 3.26
C ASP A 280 19.84 -8.29 4.21
N LEU A 281 21.05 -8.02 3.70
CA LEU A 281 22.17 -7.49 4.47
C LEU A 281 22.12 -5.97 4.68
N ILE A 282 21.21 -5.26 4.00
CA ILE A 282 21.03 -3.81 4.11
C ILE A 282 19.66 -3.43 4.67
N ALA A 283 18.79 -4.41 4.95
CA ALA A 283 17.42 -4.17 5.37
C ALA A 283 17.33 -3.37 6.68
N SER A 284 18.09 -3.77 7.71
CA SER A 284 18.16 -3.07 9.00
C SER A 284 18.68 -1.64 8.85
N PHE A 285 19.77 -1.45 8.10
CA PHE A 285 20.32 -0.12 7.83
C PHE A 285 19.32 0.77 7.06
N THR A 286 18.55 0.19 6.13
CA THR A 286 17.50 0.94 5.41
C THR A 286 16.32 1.29 6.31
N ALA A 287 16.01 0.47 7.32
CA ALA A 287 15.03 0.79 8.36
C ALA A 287 15.50 1.95 9.26
N GLU A 288 16.78 1.99 9.63
CA GLU A 288 17.37 3.13 10.36
C GLU A 288 17.35 4.42 9.54
N LEU A 289 17.66 4.34 8.23
CA LEU A 289 17.51 5.47 7.31
C LEU A 289 16.04 5.91 7.14
N PHE A 290 15.09 4.97 7.19
CA PHE A 290 13.65 5.25 7.15
C PHE A 290 13.19 6.05 8.36
N ASP A 291 13.50 5.58 9.57
CA ASP A 291 13.15 6.29 10.80
C ASP A 291 13.80 7.68 10.82
N SER A 292 15.11 7.75 10.49
CA SER A 292 15.85 9.03 10.39
C SER A 292 15.20 10.02 9.42
N PHE A 293 14.78 9.56 8.24
CA PHE A 293 14.11 10.40 7.24
C PHE A 293 12.77 10.95 7.75
N MET A 294 12.03 10.15 8.51
CA MET A 294 10.76 10.55 9.12
C MET A 294 10.96 11.51 10.30
N ASP A 295 12.02 11.35 11.07
CA ASP A 295 12.41 12.31 12.12
C ASP A 295 12.84 13.66 11.51
N TYR A 296 13.61 13.64 10.41
CA TYR A 296 13.84 14.86 9.62
C TYR A 296 12.55 15.52 9.11
N LYS A 297 11.53 14.72 8.75
CA LYS A 297 10.20 15.24 8.35
C LYS A 297 9.47 15.92 9.52
N MET A 298 9.67 15.45 10.76
CA MET A 298 9.15 16.12 11.96
C MET A 298 9.94 17.38 12.31
N LEU A 299 11.28 17.32 12.36
CA LEU A 299 12.14 18.48 12.61
C LEU A 299 11.86 19.64 11.63
N LEU A 300 11.55 19.34 10.37
CA LEU A 300 11.12 20.35 9.39
C LEU A 300 9.77 21.00 9.72
N LYS A 301 8.82 20.25 10.30
CA LYS A 301 7.57 20.82 10.84
C LYS A 301 7.86 21.67 12.07
N ASP A 302 8.73 21.22 12.97
CA ASP A 302 9.05 21.96 14.20
C ASP A 302 9.78 23.27 13.91
N VAL A 303 10.77 23.26 13.00
CA VAL A 303 11.39 24.50 12.51
C VAL A 303 10.36 25.43 11.87
N GLN A 304 9.39 24.91 11.12
CA GLN A 304 8.31 25.71 10.54
C GLN A 304 7.35 26.28 11.60
N ASN A 305 7.08 25.53 12.68
CA ASN A 305 6.33 25.99 13.85
C ASN A 305 7.08 27.10 14.59
N ILE A 306 8.39 26.92 14.84
CA ILE A 306 9.27 27.91 15.46
C ILE A 306 9.32 29.19 14.63
N ILE A 307 9.49 29.11 13.31
CA ILE A 307 9.48 30.27 12.38
C ILE A 307 8.16 31.07 12.49
N SER A 308 7.05 30.36 12.64
CA SER A 308 5.70 30.94 12.74
C SER A 308 5.46 31.60 14.11
N ASN A 309 5.89 30.94 15.19
CA ASN A 309 5.63 31.31 16.58
C ASN A 309 6.89 31.80 17.32
N ARG A 310 7.80 32.51 16.64
CA ARG A 310 9.15 32.89 17.13
C ARG A 310 9.22 33.58 18.51
N LYS A 311 8.12 34.13 19.01
CA LYS A 311 8.05 34.80 20.33
C LYS A 311 7.96 33.81 21.49
N ASP A 312 7.50 32.59 21.22
CA ASP A 312 7.17 31.58 22.22
C ASP A 312 8.32 30.56 22.41
N TYR A 313 9.48 30.81 21.78
CA TYR A 313 10.67 29.97 21.80
C TYR A 313 11.90 30.77 22.21
N ARG A 314 12.85 30.10 22.87
CA ARG A 314 14.17 30.64 23.23
C ARG A 314 15.28 29.73 22.70
N GLN A 315 16.47 30.30 22.48
CA GLN A 315 17.68 29.50 22.32
C GLN A 315 17.92 28.68 23.59
N ARG A 316 18.30 27.41 23.46
CA ARG A 316 18.57 26.53 24.62
C ARG A 316 19.73 27.07 25.45
N ILE A 317 19.58 27.04 26.77
CA ILE A 317 20.58 27.53 27.71
C ILE A 317 21.51 26.39 28.12
N GLY A 318 22.82 26.57 27.96
CA GLY A 318 23.84 25.58 28.37
C GLY A 318 24.26 24.59 27.28
N VAL A 319 23.64 24.61 26.10
CA VAL A 319 24.07 23.83 24.93
C VAL A 319 25.05 24.65 24.09
N VAL A 320 26.19 24.06 23.72
CA VAL A 320 27.21 24.71 22.87
C VAL A 320 26.73 24.75 21.43
N ASP A 321 26.90 25.90 20.75
CA ASP A 321 26.45 26.14 19.37
C ASP A 321 24.94 25.96 19.12
N ALA A 322 24.10 26.13 20.15
CA ALA A 322 22.63 26.10 20.04
C ALA A 322 22.10 27.11 19.00
N ILE A 323 21.08 26.73 18.24
CA ILE A 323 20.49 27.54 17.17
C ILE A 323 19.68 28.71 17.75
N ASP A 324 19.85 29.91 17.18
CA ASP A 324 19.12 31.10 17.59
C ASP A 324 17.74 31.22 16.91
N THR A 325 16.83 32.02 17.48
CA THR A 325 15.47 32.22 16.95
C THR A 325 15.40 33.23 15.79
N ASN A 326 16.56 33.59 15.22
CA ASN A 326 16.67 34.51 14.11
C ASN A 326 16.12 33.89 12.82
N LEU A 327 15.30 34.64 12.10
CA LEU A 327 14.68 34.17 10.87
C LEU A 327 15.70 33.70 9.83
N LYS A 328 16.85 34.37 9.71
CA LYS A 328 17.87 34.00 8.73
C LYS A 328 18.46 32.63 9.06
N THR A 329 18.84 32.40 10.32
CA THR A 329 19.37 31.12 10.79
C THR A 329 18.35 30.00 10.67
N LEU A 330 17.10 30.22 11.11
CA LEU A 330 16.03 29.22 11.02
C LEU A 330 15.71 28.83 9.58
N LEU A 331 15.76 29.77 8.63
CA LEU A 331 15.61 29.47 7.20
C LEU A 331 16.81 28.68 6.65
N SER A 332 18.04 28.99 7.06
CA SER A 332 19.24 28.21 6.71
C SER A 332 19.21 26.81 7.30
N VAL A 333 18.77 26.63 8.56
CA VAL A 333 18.56 25.32 9.21
C VAL A 333 17.49 24.52 8.47
N ARG A 334 16.35 25.14 8.12
CA ARG A 334 15.32 24.49 7.29
C ARG A 334 15.85 24.03 5.93
N GLY A 335 16.79 24.77 5.34
CA GLY A 335 17.52 24.37 4.14
C GLY A 335 18.40 23.14 4.39
N ALA A 336 19.28 23.21 5.39
CA ALA A 336 20.18 22.12 5.75
C ALA A 336 19.45 20.80 6.07
N LEU A 337 18.31 20.86 6.79
CA LEU A 337 17.48 19.68 7.05
C LEU A 337 16.90 19.05 5.76
N ARG A 338 16.59 19.86 4.73
CA ARG A 338 16.18 19.36 3.40
C ARG A 338 17.37 18.74 2.64
N ASP A 339 18.56 19.30 2.80
CA ASP A 339 19.78 18.73 2.21
C ASP A 339 20.09 17.36 2.83
N GLU A 340 20.00 17.21 4.16
CA GLU A 340 20.16 15.90 4.83
C GLU A 340 19.09 14.87 4.37
N GLN A 341 17.82 15.26 4.24
CA GLN A 341 16.80 14.38 3.65
C GLN A 341 17.15 13.95 2.22
N THR A 342 17.69 14.87 1.42
CA THR A 342 18.08 14.59 0.03
C THR A 342 19.24 13.60 -0.02
N LYS A 343 20.23 13.73 0.86
CA LYS A 343 21.31 12.73 1.01
C LYS A 343 20.78 11.33 1.34
N ILE A 344 19.76 11.20 2.20
CA ILE A 344 19.18 9.89 2.50
C ILE A 344 18.55 9.27 1.23
N VAL A 345 17.83 10.06 0.44
CA VAL A 345 17.25 9.62 -0.85
C VAL A 345 18.35 9.19 -1.84
N GLU A 346 19.46 9.93 -1.90
CA GLU A 346 20.64 9.55 -2.71
C GLU A 346 21.29 8.25 -2.24
N ALA A 347 21.50 8.10 -0.93
CA ALA A 347 22.06 6.91 -0.30
C ALA A 347 21.25 5.65 -0.68
N ILE A 348 19.92 5.75 -0.65
CA ILE A 348 19.00 4.68 -1.06
C ILE A 348 19.09 4.41 -2.56
N GLY A 349 19.28 5.44 -3.38
CA GLY A 349 19.54 5.31 -4.81
C GLY A 349 20.82 4.53 -5.14
N VAL A 350 21.85 4.66 -4.29
CA VAL A 350 23.09 3.86 -4.37
C VAL A 350 22.86 2.44 -3.87
N LEU A 351 22.24 2.26 -2.68
CA LEU A 351 21.92 0.95 -2.11
C LEU A 351 21.04 0.09 -3.03
N SER A 352 20.10 0.71 -3.75
CA SER A 352 19.25 0.05 -4.75
C SER A 352 20.02 -0.50 -5.96
N LYS A 353 21.25 -0.03 -6.22
CA LYS A 353 22.08 -0.45 -7.35
C LYS A 353 23.25 -1.33 -6.92
N ASP A 354 23.80 -1.07 -5.73
CA ASP A 354 24.86 -1.88 -5.12
C ASP A 354 24.71 -1.97 -3.59
N PRO A 355 23.97 -2.98 -3.08
CA PRO A 355 23.88 -3.29 -1.65
C PRO A 355 25.21 -3.68 -1.02
N SER A 356 26.25 -3.99 -1.82
CA SER A 356 27.57 -4.39 -1.29
C SER A 356 28.44 -3.19 -0.91
N VAL A 357 28.00 -1.95 -1.15
CA VAL A 357 28.75 -0.73 -0.79
C VAL A 357 29.07 -0.65 0.71
N LEU A 358 28.12 -1.04 1.57
CA LEU A 358 28.28 -1.06 3.03
C LEU A 358 29.31 -2.08 3.54
N LYS A 359 29.77 -3.01 2.69
CA LYS A 359 30.88 -3.92 3.03
C LYS A 359 32.25 -3.39 2.61
N ARG A 360 32.29 -2.35 1.77
CA ARG A 360 33.53 -1.73 1.28
C ARG A 360 33.89 -0.48 2.06
N GLN A 361 32.88 0.28 2.46
CA GLN A 361 33.06 1.36 3.44
C GLN A 361 33.15 0.77 4.85
N GLY A 362 33.92 1.43 5.72
CA GLY A 362 34.20 0.98 7.08
C GLY A 362 33.01 1.13 8.02
N ALA A 363 33.22 0.80 9.30
CA ALA A 363 32.19 0.97 10.33
C ALA A 363 31.83 2.45 10.50
N TRP A 364 30.52 2.72 10.55
CA TRP A 364 29.90 4.01 10.81
C TRP A 364 30.55 4.76 11.98
N SER A 365 31.13 5.94 11.72
CA SER A 365 31.89 6.67 12.73
C SER A 365 31.07 7.82 13.36
N THR A 366 30.64 7.63 14.62
CA THR A 366 29.80 8.60 15.36
C THR A 366 30.57 9.83 15.86
N THR A 367 31.89 9.81 15.81
CA THR A 367 32.76 10.79 16.47
C THR A 367 32.92 12.06 15.63
N ASN A 368 32.54 13.22 16.22
CA ASN A 368 32.78 14.60 15.74
C ASN A 368 31.69 15.24 14.83
N ARG A 369 30.42 15.30 15.30
CA ARG A 369 29.27 15.78 14.51
C ARG A 369 28.83 17.23 14.74
N VAL A 370 28.98 17.78 15.95
CA VAL A 370 28.54 19.17 16.26
C VAL A 370 29.28 20.26 15.45
N PRO A 371 30.62 20.21 15.27
CA PRO A 371 31.32 21.22 14.43
C PRO A 371 30.92 21.15 12.95
N LEU A 372 30.44 19.98 12.48
CA LEU A 372 29.97 19.79 11.11
C LEU A 372 28.63 20.50 10.88
N VAL A 373 27.70 20.45 11.85
CA VAL A 373 26.44 21.22 11.82
C VAL A 373 26.72 22.71 11.62
N LYS A 374 27.67 23.26 12.37
CA LYS A 374 28.09 24.66 12.25
C LYS A 374 28.65 24.97 10.86
N GLN A 375 29.51 24.11 10.32
CA GLN A 375 30.04 24.28 8.95
C GLN A 375 28.94 24.23 7.88
N ILE A 376 27.91 23.39 8.07
CA ILE A 376 26.74 23.29 7.17
C ILE A 376 25.91 24.58 7.25
N ILE A 377 25.61 25.06 8.45
CA ILE A 377 24.87 26.32 8.67
C ILE A 377 25.64 27.52 8.12
N GLU A 378 26.96 27.61 8.33
CA GLU A 378 27.82 28.67 7.77
C GLU A 378 27.84 28.64 6.22
N LYS A 379 27.92 27.45 5.61
CA LYS A 379 27.78 27.30 4.14
C LYS A 379 26.41 27.75 3.64
N ALA A 380 25.33 27.40 4.33
CA ALA A 380 23.97 27.81 3.98
C ALA A 380 23.76 29.33 4.14
N LEU A 381 24.35 29.94 5.18
CA LEU A 381 24.35 31.39 5.41
C LEU A 381 25.12 32.16 4.32
N GLY A 382 26.15 31.55 3.74
CA GLY A 382 26.89 32.07 2.58
C GLY A 382 26.07 32.02 1.29
N HIS A 383 25.43 30.89 0.98
CA HIS A 383 24.59 30.75 -0.22
C HIS A 383 23.30 31.60 -0.16
N ALA A 384 22.80 31.91 1.04
CA ALA A 384 21.67 32.82 1.23
C ALA A 384 21.93 34.27 0.75
N ALA A 385 23.18 34.63 0.43
CA ALA A 385 23.52 35.92 -0.18
C ALA A 385 23.43 35.93 -1.73
N SER A 386 23.25 34.77 -2.37
CA SER A 386 23.23 34.60 -3.83
C SER A 386 22.02 33.82 -4.36
N TRP A 387 20.94 33.71 -3.57
CA TRP A 387 19.73 32.98 -3.97
C TRP A 387 18.84 33.84 -4.88
N GLU A 388 18.92 33.61 -6.19
CA GLU A 388 17.78 33.86 -7.09
C GLU A 388 16.91 32.60 -7.21
N PRO A 389 15.57 32.72 -7.24
CA PRO A 389 14.68 31.56 -7.25
C PRO A 389 14.68 30.89 -8.63
N ASN A 390 15.33 29.72 -8.73
CA ASN A 390 15.24 28.88 -9.92
C ASN A 390 13.84 28.22 -9.97
N PRO A 391 12.98 28.53 -10.95
CA PRO A 391 11.72 27.81 -11.12
C PRO A 391 12.00 26.38 -11.59
N LEU A 392 11.30 25.41 -10.99
CA LEU A 392 11.37 24.00 -11.39
C LEU A 392 10.77 23.82 -12.80
N THR A 393 11.61 23.94 -13.83
CA THR A 393 11.21 23.69 -15.21
C THR A 393 11.08 22.18 -15.43
N VAL A 394 9.84 21.69 -15.38
CA VAL A 394 9.50 20.33 -15.82
C VAL A 394 9.90 20.19 -17.29
N LYS A 395 10.83 19.28 -17.59
CA LYS A 395 11.12 18.87 -18.96
C LYS A 395 9.98 18.01 -19.50
N THR A 396 8.93 18.66 -20.01
CA THR A 396 8.06 18.04 -21.02
C THR A 396 8.90 17.82 -22.28
N THR A 397 9.25 16.56 -22.57
CA THR A 397 9.74 16.16 -23.89
C THR A 397 8.59 16.18 -24.90
N SER A 398 8.23 17.38 -25.36
CA SER A 398 7.57 17.56 -26.65
C SER A 398 8.64 17.53 -27.73
N ALA A 399 8.49 16.63 -28.72
CA ALA A 399 9.38 16.58 -29.86
C ALA A 399 9.40 17.94 -30.60
N GLN A 400 10.59 18.38 -30.99
CA GLN A 400 10.75 19.51 -31.91
C GLN A 400 10.73 18.96 -33.34
N ASP A 401 9.77 19.40 -34.14
CA ASP A 401 9.96 19.54 -35.59
C ASP A 401 9.99 21.04 -35.93
N PRO A 402 10.88 21.53 -36.81
CA PRO A 402 11.05 22.96 -37.03
C PRO A 402 10.09 23.51 -38.08
N LEU A 403 9.33 24.54 -37.72
CA LEU A 403 8.62 25.36 -38.71
C LEU A 403 9.61 26.24 -39.47
N GLN A 404 9.97 25.83 -40.69
CA GLN A 404 10.43 26.75 -41.73
C GLN A 404 9.24 27.18 -42.59
N SER A 405 9.18 28.47 -42.89
CA SER A 405 8.11 29.10 -43.67
C SER A 405 8.13 28.67 -45.14
N GLY A 406 7.05 28.08 -45.61
CA GLY A 406 6.78 27.79 -47.03
C GLY A 406 5.27 27.79 -47.26
N SER A 407 4.80 28.43 -48.32
CA SER A 407 3.37 28.70 -48.53
C SER A 407 2.74 27.82 -49.62
N VAL A 408 1.41 27.64 -49.51
CA VAL A 408 0.45 27.30 -50.59
C VAL A 408 0.14 25.81 -50.88
N ASP A 409 -1.18 25.58 -51.03
CA ASP A 409 -1.98 24.50 -51.67
C ASP A 409 -2.03 23.03 -51.22
N VAL A 410 -3.16 22.70 -50.56
CA VAL A 410 -4.28 21.88 -51.10
C VAL A 410 -3.95 20.61 -51.94
N SER A 411 -4.18 19.42 -51.36
CA SER A 411 -5.10 18.37 -51.89
C SER A 411 -5.06 17.03 -51.11
N GLN A 412 -6.11 16.22 -51.27
CA GLN A 412 -6.27 14.85 -50.72
C GLN A 412 -5.74 13.77 -51.69
N ALA A 413 -5.26 12.60 -51.21
CA ALA A 413 -5.69 11.25 -51.65
C ALA A 413 -4.80 10.04 -51.21
N GLN A 414 -5.44 9.04 -50.59
CA GLN A 414 -5.40 7.56 -50.83
C GLN A 414 -4.10 6.72 -51.04
N LYS A 415 -3.90 5.77 -50.09
CA LYS A 415 -3.94 4.27 -50.23
C LYS A 415 -2.83 3.45 -50.97
N ALA A 416 -2.62 2.21 -50.47
CA ALA A 416 -1.93 0.99 -50.99
C ALA A 416 -0.48 0.77 -50.46
N GLU A 417 -0.07 -0.40 -49.92
CA GLU A 417 0.14 -1.75 -50.53
C GLU A 417 1.25 -1.71 -51.63
N SER A 418 2.26 -2.60 -51.71
CA SER A 418 2.54 -3.90 -51.04
C SER A 418 3.99 -4.41 -51.30
N ASP A 419 4.48 -5.32 -50.44
CA ASP A 419 5.32 -6.53 -50.70
C ASP A 419 6.77 -6.54 -51.27
N ASP A 420 7.40 -7.68 -50.91
CA ASP A 420 8.47 -8.51 -51.52
C ASP A 420 10.01 -8.31 -51.28
N GLU A 421 10.56 -9.34 -50.60
CA GLU A 421 11.68 -10.25 -50.96
C GLU A 421 13.05 -9.68 -51.47
N VAL A 422 14.19 -9.89 -50.78
CA VAL A 422 15.02 -11.11 -50.52
C VAL A 422 16.25 -11.24 -51.47
N LEU A 423 17.37 -11.71 -50.88
CA LEU A 423 18.68 -12.21 -51.38
C LEU A 423 19.89 -11.31 -51.01
N VAL A 424 20.80 -11.68 -50.10
CA VAL A 424 21.77 -12.83 -50.03
C VAL A 424 23.14 -12.49 -50.64
N ASP A 425 24.19 -12.42 -49.80
CA ASP A 425 25.47 -13.16 -49.86
C ASP A 425 26.44 -12.61 -48.77
N SER A 426 27.05 -13.38 -47.88
CA SER A 426 27.94 -14.57 -47.99
C SER A 426 29.39 -14.23 -48.39
N ALA A 427 30.33 -14.29 -47.43
CA ALA A 427 31.57 -15.09 -47.49
C ALA A 427 32.63 -14.74 -46.41
N THR A 428 32.81 -15.65 -45.44
CA THR A 428 34.08 -16.34 -45.06
C THR A 428 35.42 -15.59 -45.21
N SER A 429 36.25 -15.41 -44.16
CA SER A 429 37.21 -16.41 -43.61
C SER A 429 38.39 -15.67 -42.86
N SER A 430 39.33 -16.25 -42.09
CA SER A 430 39.43 -17.45 -41.21
C SER A 430 40.80 -17.49 -40.44
N ILE A 431 41.05 -18.55 -39.62
CA ILE A 431 42.37 -19.05 -39.08
C ILE A 431 42.97 -18.43 -37.78
N ALA A 432 42.67 -19.13 -36.66
CA ALA A 432 43.56 -19.74 -35.64
C ALA A 432 44.42 -18.93 -34.61
N PRO A 433 44.75 -19.53 -33.41
CA PRO A 433 45.27 -18.86 -32.20
C PRO A 433 46.69 -19.38 -31.82
N PRO A 434 47.20 -19.32 -30.55
CA PRO A 434 46.86 -18.52 -29.35
C PRO A 434 48.07 -17.74 -28.77
N VAL A 435 47.83 -16.77 -27.87
CA VAL A 435 48.87 -16.34 -26.90
C VAL A 435 48.27 -15.91 -25.55
N THR A 436 48.89 -16.38 -24.48
CA THR A 436 48.51 -16.10 -23.09
C THR A 436 48.88 -14.66 -22.71
N ALA A 437 47.90 -13.86 -22.28
CA ALA A 437 48.15 -12.54 -21.70
C ALA A 437 47.38 -12.37 -20.37
N THR A 438 48.20 -12.20 -19.35
CA THR A 438 47.96 -11.85 -17.96
C THR A 438 46.81 -10.89 -17.67
N ALA A 439 46.19 -11.03 -16.50
CA ALA A 439 45.14 -10.15 -16.00
C ALA A 439 45.56 -8.66 -15.99
N THR A 440 44.71 -7.81 -16.55
CA THR A 440 44.67 -6.37 -16.26
C THR A 440 43.25 -5.98 -15.87
N SER A 441 43.13 -5.35 -14.71
CA SER A 441 41.88 -4.83 -14.16
C SER A 441 41.44 -3.55 -14.87
N ASP A 442 40.31 -3.57 -15.58
CA ASP A 442 39.69 -2.36 -16.11
C ASP A 442 38.94 -1.57 -15.01
N LEU A 443 39.74 -0.85 -14.23
CA LEU A 443 39.31 0.27 -13.40
C LEU A 443 39.12 1.52 -14.27
N ASN A 444 37.94 1.66 -14.91
CA ASN A 444 37.43 3.00 -15.24
C ASN A 444 35.93 3.03 -15.56
N LYS A 445 35.13 3.15 -14.50
CA LYS A 445 33.80 3.76 -14.57
C LYS A 445 33.61 4.50 -13.23
N PRO A 446 33.22 5.79 -13.22
CA PRO A 446 32.99 6.49 -11.97
C PRO A 446 31.73 5.90 -11.32
N ALA A 447 31.92 4.95 -10.41
CA ALA A 447 30.90 4.60 -9.45
C ALA A 447 30.63 5.87 -8.63
N VAL A 448 29.34 6.26 -8.53
CA VAL A 448 28.93 7.36 -7.66
C VAL A 448 29.08 6.85 -6.22
N GLU A 449 30.28 7.03 -5.68
CA GLU A 449 30.61 6.63 -4.32
C GLU A 449 30.05 7.68 -3.35
N PHE A 450 28.76 7.52 -3.04
CA PHE A 450 28.15 8.25 -1.94
C PHE A 450 28.89 7.91 -0.65
N ASN A 451 29.39 8.93 0.04
CA ASN A 451 30.07 8.76 1.32
C ASN A 451 29.03 8.75 2.44
N PHE A 452 28.77 7.57 2.99
CA PHE A 452 27.74 7.39 4.00
C PHE A 452 28.06 8.17 5.29
N ASP A 453 29.33 8.30 5.70
CA ASP A 453 29.75 9.08 6.89
C ASP A 453 29.30 10.56 6.86
N THR A 454 28.80 11.06 5.72
CA THR A 454 28.26 12.42 5.58
C THR A 454 26.79 12.58 5.97
N LEU A 455 26.04 11.51 6.24
CA LEU A 455 24.67 11.59 6.77
C LEU A 455 24.72 11.94 8.26
N MET A 456 24.07 13.04 8.65
CA MET A 456 23.93 13.36 10.07
C MET A 456 22.69 12.68 10.68
N PRO A 457 22.73 12.24 11.94
CA PRO A 457 21.52 11.79 12.66
C PRO A 457 20.60 12.97 12.98
N PRO A 458 19.27 12.75 13.03
CA PRO A 458 18.29 13.78 13.37
C PRO A 458 18.45 14.30 14.82
N GLU A 459 18.87 13.46 15.77
CA GLU A 459 18.99 13.80 17.20
C GLU A 459 19.99 14.94 17.42
N VAL A 460 21.05 14.99 16.60
CA VAL A 460 22.06 16.07 16.63
C VAL A 460 21.43 17.44 16.31
N TRP A 461 20.36 17.47 15.52
CA TRP A 461 19.61 18.70 15.26
C TRP A 461 18.61 19.01 16.36
N GLU A 462 17.92 18.01 16.91
CA GLU A 462 16.93 18.16 17.99
C GLU A 462 17.54 18.79 19.26
N ASP A 463 18.75 18.36 19.62
CA ASP A 463 19.54 18.91 20.73
C ASP A 463 19.90 20.40 20.53
N LEU A 464 20.02 20.84 19.28
CA LEU A 464 20.44 22.20 18.91
C LEU A 464 19.27 23.15 18.64
N LEU A 465 18.05 22.65 18.38
CA LEU A 465 16.89 23.49 18.06
C LEU A 465 16.40 24.33 19.26
N PRO A 466 15.82 25.53 19.01
CA PRO A 466 15.20 26.34 20.05
C PRO A 466 14.10 25.61 20.83
N GLU A 467 14.01 25.89 22.12
CA GLU A 467 13.05 25.27 23.03
C GLU A 467 11.86 26.19 23.37
N PRO A 468 10.65 25.67 23.62
CA PRO A 468 9.50 26.46 24.04
C PRO A 468 9.77 27.23 25.35
N ILE A 469 9.19 28.43 25.45
CA ILE A 469 9.12 29.19 26.69
C ILE A 469 7.99 28.59 27.54
N GLU A 470 8.36 27.69 28.46
CA GLU A 470 7.40 27.18 29.44
C GLU A 470 6.78 28.32 30.27
N PRO A 471 5.47 28.27 30.58
CA PRO A 471 4.87 29.21 31.51
C PRO A 471 5.52 29.05 32.89
N PRO A 472 5.84 30.15 33.60
CA PRO A 472 6.62 30.08 34.83
C PRO A 472 5.86 29.37 35.96
N LYS A 473 6.21 28.10 36.21
CA LYS A 473 5.87 27.39 37.45
C LYS A 473 6.67 27.96 38.63
N TYR A 474 6.23 29.09 39.18
CA TYR A 474 6.70 29.54 40.50
C TYR A 474 5.55 29.92 41.40
N GLY A 475 5.47 29.22 42.54
CA GLY A 475 4.66 29.64 43.67
C GLY A 475 5.14 30.99 44.23
N GLN A 476 4.25 31.63 44.98
CA GLN A 476 4.44 32.99 45.50
C GLN A 476 5.78 33.16 46.27
N VAL A 477 6.65 34.03 45.77
CA VAL A 477 7.57 34.78 46.63
C VAL A 477 7.28 36.27 46.40
N ASN A 478 6.67 36.87 47.42
CA ASN A 478 6.15 38.23 47.37
C ASN A 478 7.28 39.25 47.55
N VAL A 479 7.68 39.95 46.48
CA VAL A 479 8.53 41.15 46.57
C VAL A 479 7.87 42.27 45.78
N MET A 480 7.43 43.29 46.52
CA MET A 480 6.66 44.43 46.02
C MET A 480 7.61 45.52 45.48
N PRO A 481 7.27 46.21 44.37
CA PRO A 481 8.20 47.13 43.71
C PRO A 481 8.21 48.53 44.35
N GLN A 482 9.39 49.13 44.46
CA GLN A 482 9.55 50.54 44.85
C GLN A 482 9.96 51.40 43.65
N ALA A 483 9.17 52.43 43.35
CA ALA A 483 9.36 53.29 42.18
C ALA A 483 10.47 54.34 42.41
N ALA A 484 11.20 54.66 41.34
CA ALA A 484 12.15 55.78 41.31
C ALA A 484 11.48 57.04 40.73
N HIS A 485 11.62 58.18 41.43
CA HIS A 485 11.32 59.50 40.91
C HIS A 485 12.62 60.30 40.71
N PRO A 486 12.71 61.18 39.69
CA PRO A 486 13.91 61.96 39.40
C PRO A 486 13.97 63.25 40.22
N ASN A 487 15.18 63.75 40.52
CA ASN A 487 15.36 65.19 40.77
C ASN A 487 16.82 65.67 40.63
N SER A 488 16.94 66.84 39.98
CA SER A 488 17.97 67.89 40.04
C SER A 488 19.38 67.62 40.59
N LEU A 489 20.38 68.04 39.81
CA LEU A 489 21.48 68.88 40.32
C LEU A 489 22.07 69.77 39.22
N LEU A 490 22.05 71.09 39.46
CA LEU A 490 22.65 72.16 38.67
C LEU A 490 23.66 72.88 39.59
N SER A 491 24.89 73.19 39.12
CA SER A 491 25.70 74.40 39.43
C SER A 491 27.23 74.18 39.45
N GLN A 492 27.96 75.24 39.04
CA GLN A 492 29.41 75.55 39.29
C GLN A 492 30.47 74.70 38.53
N LEU A 493 31.59 75.25 37.98
CA LEU A 493 32.26 76.58 38.01
C LEU A 493 32.69 77.04 36.58
N MET A 494 32.40 78.28 36.14
CA MET A 494 33.25 79.51 36.04
C MET A 494 34.31 79.64 34.89
N PRO A 495 34.57 80.87 34.34
CA PRO A 495 35.32 81.10 33.09
C PRO A 495 36.64 81.95 33.25
N PRO A 496 37.41 82.18 32.16
CA PRO A 496 38.48 83.19 32.11
C PRO A 496 38.05 84.54 31.48
N PRO A 497 38.85 85.64 31.61
CA PRO A 497 38.38 87.03 31.44
C PRO A 497 38.87 87.77 30.18
N ASP A 498 38.26 88.94 29.93
CA ASP A 498 38.58 89.88 28.84
C ASP A 498 39.77 90.84 29.10
N GLY A 499 40.45 91.23 28.00
CA GLY A 499 40.81 92.64 27.75
C GLY A 499 42.30 93.06 27.76
N SER A 500 42.84 93.47 26.60
CA SER A 500 43.44 94.82 26.43
C SER A 500 43.87 95.18 24.98
N SER A 501 43.43 96.36 24.57
CA SER A 501 43.96 97.37 23.63
C SER A 501 45.31 97.20 22.89
N GLY A 502 45.35 97.54 21.58
CA GLY A 502 46.55 98.09 20.93
C GLY A 502 46.68 97.86 19.42
N PRO A 503 47.23 98.79 18.59
CA PRO A 503 46.74 98.95 17.21
C PRO A 503 47.73 98.69 16.06
N GLY A 504 47.20 98.37 14.88
CA GLY A 504 47.77 98.75 13.57
C GLY A 504 48.14 97.64 12.58
N VAL A 505 47.89 97.92 11.29
CA VAL A 505 48.54 97.31 10.09
C VAL A 505 48.15 95.87 9.68
N VAL A 506 46.85 95.55 9.44
CA VAL A 506 46.47 94.37 8.61
C VAL A 506 45.16 94.53 7.79
N VAL A 507 44.96 95.65 7.06
CA VAL A 507 43.71 95.84 6.27
C VAL A 507 43.79 95.28 4.83
N SER A 508 44.98 95.13 4.25
CA SER A 508 45.12 94.69 2.84
C SER A 508 45.06 93.18 2.63
N GLN A 509 45.38 92.35 3.63
CA GLN A 509 45.43 90.88 3.46
C GLN A 509 44.08 90.20 3.73
N SER A 510 43.15 90.85 4.44
CA SER A 510 41.86 90.25 4.81
C SER A 510 40.88 90.19 3.64
N TYR A 511 40.91 91.17 2.72
CA TYR A 511 39.97 91.23 1.59
C TYR A 511 40.23 90.14 0.55
N ASP A 512 41.50 89.93 0.15
CA ASP A 512 41.89 88.88 -0.79
C ASP A 512 41.69 87.47 -0.23
N ALA A 513 41.87 87.29 1.09
CA ALA A 513 41.58 86.02 1.76
C ALA A 513 40.07 85.73 1.73
N MET A 514 39.25 86.72 2.10
CA MET A 514 37.79 86.61 2.10
C MET A 514 37.22 86.40 0.68
N GLN A 515 37.82 86.98 -0.37
CA GLN A 515 37.40 86.72 -1.74
C GLN A 515 37.68 85.29 -2.19
N ARG A 516 38.86 84.73 -1.90
CA ARG A 516 39.16 83.32 -2.22
C ARG A 516 38.27 82.35 -1.45
N GLU A 517 37.96 82.66 -0.19
CA GLU A 517 37.04 81.88 0.63
C GLU A 517 35.60 81.92 0.07
N LEU A 518 35.13 83.10 -0.36
CA LEU A 518 33.83 83.26 -1.02
C LEU A 518 33.76 82.50 -2.37
N GLU A 519 34.85 82.46 -3.12
CA GLU A 519 34.97 81.65 -4.35
C GLU A 519 35.02 80.14 -4.06
N SER A 520 35.72 79.70 -3.00
CA SER A 520 35.70 78.29 -2.60
C SER A 520 34.30 77.85 -2.16
N PHE A 521 33.60 78.66 -1.36
CA PHE A 521 32.21 78.38 -0.97
C PHE A 521 31.26 78.34 -2.16
N ARG A 522 31.44 79.20 -3.18
CA ARG A 522 30.65 79.12 -4.43
C ARG A 522 30.92 77.82 -5.20
N LYS A 523 32.19 77.41 -5.28
CA LYS A 523 32.59 76.17 -5.98
C LYS A 523 32.10 74.92 -5.24
N GLU A 524 32.16 74.92 -3.91
CA GLU A 524 31.63 73.86 -3.05
C GLU A 524 30.10 73.78 -3.13
N LYS A 525 29.39 74.92 -3.07
CA LYS A 525 27.94 74.97 -3.27
C LYS A 525 27.54 74.38 -4.63
N LEU A 526 28.23 74.74 -5.70
CA LEU A 526 27.94 74.24 -7.06
C LEU A 526 28.23 72.73 -7.17
N ALA A 527 29.28 72.23 -6.50
CA ALA A 527 29.55 70.80 -6.41
C ALA A 527 28.45 70.05 -5.62
N ALA A 528 27.98 70.60 -4.51
CA ALA A 528 26.89 70.04 -3.70
C ALA A 528 25.55 70.05 -4.45
N GLU A 529 25.25 71.11 -5.20
CA GLU A 529 24.05 71.24 -6.04
C GLU A 529 24.06 70.22 -7.18
N LYS A 530 25.22 69.99 -7.81
CA LYS A 530 25.38 68.90 -8.79
C LYS A 530 25.22 67.51 -8.17
N LEU A 531 25.81 67.26 -7.00
CA LEU A 531 25.68 65.98 -6.28
C LEU A 531 24.21 65.71 -5.90
N ALA A 532 23.46 66.74 -5.52
CA ALA A 532 22.03 66.63 -5.22
C ALA A 532 21.22 66.27 -6.48
N ALA A 533 21.49 66.91 -7.62
CA ALA A 533 20.84 66.59 -8.89
C ALA A 533 21.15 65.15 -9.36
N ASP A 534 22.41 64.72 -9.25
CA ASP A 534 22.81 63.33 -9.59
C ASP A 534 22.12 62.30 -8.67
N ALA A 535 21.95 62.62 -7.38
CA ALA A 535 21.24 61.78 -6.42
C ALA A 535 19.71 61.73 -6.66
N GLU A 536 19.10 62.82 -7.12
CA GLU A 536 17.68 62.88 -7.48
C GLU A 536 17.42 62.07 -8.77
N ALA A 537 18.27 62.20 -9.79
CA ALA A 537 18.23 61.39 -11.00
C ALA A 537 18.39 59.88 -10.71
N ALA A 538 19.26 59.51 -9.76
CA ALA A 538 19.41 58.13 -9.33
C ALA A 538 18.14 57.57 -8.64
N ARG A 539 17.49 58.37 -7.78
CA ARG A 539 16.20 58.01 -7.17
C ARG A 539 15.09 57.88 -8.21
N GLU A 540 15.03 58.76 -9.20
CA GLU A 540 14.02 58.68 -10.26
C GLU A 540 14.20 57.42 -11.11
N LYS A 541 15.45 57.04 -11.45
CA LYS A 541 15.74 55.77 -12.13
C LYS A 541 15.26 54.56 -11.32
N GLN A 542 15.57 54.53 -10.02
CA GLN A 542 15.15 53.44 -9.13
C GLN A 542 13.61 53.37 -8.99
N ALA A 543 12.93 54.51 -8.94
CA ALA A 543 11.46 54.57 -8.93
C ALA A 543 10.83 54.04 -10.23
N ARG A 544 11.43 54.35 -11.39
CA ARG A 544 10.99 53.82 -12.70
C ARG A 544 11.19 52.30 -12.81
N GLU A 545 12.32 51.79 -12.32
CA GLU A 545 12.60 50.35 -12.26
C GLU A 545 11.60 49.62 -11.34
N TYR A 546 11.30 50.17 -10.16
CA TYR A 546 10.30 49.64 -9.25
C TYR A 546 8.88 49.66 -9.85
N ALA A 547 8.51 50.73 -10.56
CA ALA A 547 7.22 50.83 -11.24
C ALA A 547 7.09 49.79 -12.37
N ALA A 548 8.15 49.55 -13.15
CA ALA A 548 8.17 48.52 -14.19
C ALA A 548 8.04 47.10 -13.60
N LEU A 549 8.77 46.80 -12.52
CA LEU A 549 8.69 45.50 -11.84
C LEU A 549 7.30 45.25 -11.24
N ASN A 550 6.67 46.28 -10.66
CA ASN A 550 5.30 46.17 -10.13
C ASN A 550 4.26 45.98 -11.24
N ALA A 551 4.45 46.59 -12.41
CA ALA A 551 3.60 46.35 -13.58
C ALA A 551 3.74 44.91 -14.11
N GLN A 552 4.95 44.36 -14.13
CA GLN A 552 5.20 42.96 -14.50
C GLN A 552 4.55 41.98 -13.50
N TYR A 553 4.64 42.27 -12.20
CA TYR A 553 3.97 41.47 -11.15
C TYR A 553 2.44 41.50 -11.30
N ALA A 554 1.85 42.65 -11.63
CA ALA A 554 0.42 42.77 -11.89
C ALA A 554 -0.04 41.94 -13.11
N GLN A 555 0.75 41.90 -14.18
CA GLN A 555 0.48 41.04 -15.35
C GLN A 555 0.58 39.55 -14.98
N TYR A 556 1.65 39.13 -14.30
CA TYR A 556 1.83 37.75 -13.87
C TYR A 556 0.67 37.27 -12.97
N LYS A 557 0.20 38.13 -12.06
CA LYS A 557 -0.96 37.85 -11.22
C LYS A 557 -2.24 37.66 -12.05
N ALA A 558 -2.50 38.53 -13.03
CA ALA A 558 -3.68 38.44 -13.88
C ALA A 558 -3.70 37.15 -14.75
N ASP A 559 -2.54 36.72 -15.26
CA ASP A 559 -2.44 35.48 -16.05
C ASP A 559 -2.49 34.22 -15.17
N ALA A 560 -2.01 34.29 -13.92
CA ALA A 560 -2.23 33.25 -12.92
C ALA A 560 -3.73 33.10 -12.57
N GLU A 561 -4.44 34.21 -12.33
CA GLU A 561 -5.89 34.23 -12.07
C GLU A 561 -6.69 33.67 -13.28
N ARG A 562 -6.28 33.97 -14.52
CA ARG A 562 -6.87 33.37 -15.74
C ARG A 562 -6.62 31.87 -15.84
N THR A 563 -5.41 31.42 -15.54
CA THR A 563 -5.04 29.99 -15.59
C THR A 563 -5.81 29.22 -14.52
N GLN A 564 -5.92 29.76 -13.31
CA GLN A 564 -6.74 29.20 -12.24
C GLN A 564 -8.22 29.12 -12.62
N THR A 565 -8.77 30.17 -13.25
CA THR A 565 -10.17 30.17 -13.72
C THR A 565 -10.40 29.12 -14.82
N SER A 566 -9.46 28.97 -15.76
CA SER A 566 -9.53 27.93 -16.79
C SER A 566 -9.47 26.52 -16.20
N GLN A 567 -8.58 26.28 -15.23
CA GLN A 567 -8.49 25.01 -14.51
C GLN A 567 -9.77 24.73 -13.70
N ALA A 568 -10.35 25.72 -13.02
CA ALA A 568 -11.60 25.56 -12.29
C ALA A 568 -12.76 25.15 -13.20
N SER A 569 -12.85 25.73 -14.41
CA SER A 569 -13.83 25.33 -15.42
C SER A 569 -13.61 23.89 -15.91
N GLN A 570 -12.37 23.49 -16.19
CA GLN A 570 -12.06 22.11 -16.57
C GLN A 570 -12.32 21.09 -15.45
N ILE A 571 -12.12 21.48 -14.18
CA ILE A 571 -12.46 20.66 -13.02
C ILE A 571 -13.98 20.50 -12.94
N SER A 572 -14.75 21.59 -13.05
CA SER A 572 -16.22 21.56 -13.07
C SER A 572 -16.79 20.65 -14.17
N GLU A 573 -16.28 20.77 -15.39
CA GLU A 573 -16.67 19.92 -16.53
C GLU A 573 -16.36 18.43 -16.27
N LYS A 574 -15.17 18.13 -15.72
CA LYS A 574 -14.80 16.76 -15.34
C LYS A 574 -15.65 16.22 -14.20
N THR A 575 -16.00 17.03 -13.20
CA THR A 575 -16.90 16.62 -12.10
C THR A 575 -18.27 16.24 -12.64
N SER A 576 -18.85 17.03 -13.55
CA SER A 576 -20.13 16.69 -14.18
C SER A 576 -20.06 15.40 -15.03
N MET A 577 -18.94 15.16 -15.71
CA MET A 577 -18.70 13.87 -16.39
C MET A 577 -18.55 12.69 -15.41
N ILE A 578 -18.00 12.90 -14.22
CA ILE A 578 -17.91 11.86 -13.18
C ILE A 578 -19.31 11.56 -12.61
N GLU A 579 -20.08 12.58 -12.23
CA GLU A 579 -21.45 12.44 -11.70
C GLU A 579 -22.37 11.68 -12.68
N THR A 580 -22.30 12.01 -13.97
CA THR A 580 -23.09 11.33 -15.01
C THR A 580 -22.65 9.88 -15.24
N LYS A 581 -21.35 9.57 -15.12
CA LYS A 581 -20.85 8.18 -15.15
C LYS A 581 -21.23 7.39 -13.90
N GLU A 582 -21.22 8.02 -12.73
CA GLU A 582 -21.59 7.40 -11.47
C GLU A 582 -23.09 7.06 -11.44
N ALA A 583 -23.95 7.95 -11.96
CA ALA A 583 -25.38 7.68 -12.15
C ALA A 583 -25.64 6.48 -13.09
N GLU A 584 -24.86 6.33 -14.17
CA GLU A 584 -24.96 5.18 -15.08
C GLU A 584 -24.48 3.88 -14.41
N ILE A 585 -23.39 3.93 -13.63
CA ILE A 585 -22.91 2.77 -12.83
C ILE A 585 -23.96 2.34 -11.80
N GLN A 586 -24.60 3.29 -11.10
CA GLN A 586 -25.71 3.02 -10.18
C GLN A 586 -26.89 2.33 -10.90
N ARG A 587 -27.23 2.79 -12.10
CA ARG A 587 -28.30 2.19 -12.93
C ARG A 587 -27.97 0.75 -13.35
N GLN A 588 -26.73 0.49 -13.77
CA GLN A 588 -26.26 -0.85 -14.13
C GLN A 588 -26.22 -1.79 -12.92
N LYS A 589 -25.79 -1.29 -11.75
CA LYS A 589 -25.80 -2.04 -10.48
C LYS A 589 -27.22 -2.42 -10.06
N ALA A 590 -28.19 -1.51 -10.21
CA ALA A 590 -29.60 -1.78 -9.93
C ALA A 590 -30.18 -2.85 -10.88
N ALA A 591 -29.89 -2.77 -12.18
CA ALA A 591 -30.30 -3.78 -13.15
C ALA A 591 -29.68 -5.16 -12.87
N HIS A 592 -28.39 -5.22 -12.54
CA HIS A 592 -27.71 -6.47 -12.17
C HIS A 592 -28.29 -7.09 -10.89
N SER A 593 -28.67 -6.26 -9.91
CA SER A 593 -29.34 -6.71 -8.69
C SER A 593 -30.72 -7.34 -8.96
N GLN A 594 -31.50 -6.77 -9.89
CA GLN A 594 -32.79 -7.35 -10.31
C GLN A 594 -32.61 -8.72 -10.98
N VAL A 595 -31.64 -8.85 -11.89
CA VAL A 595 -31.32 -10.14 -12.54
C VAL A 595 -30.88 -11.21 -11.54
N LEU A 596 -30.14 -10.83 -10.50
CA LEU A 596 -29.78 -11.73 -9.39
C LEU A 596 -31.02 -12.19 -8.60
N ALA A 597 -31.93 -11.28 -8.24
CA ALA A 597 -33.17 -11.64 -7.55
C ALA A 597 -34.05 -12.58 -8.39
N GLU A 598 -34.23 -12.31 -9.68
CA GLU A 598 -35.00 -13.18 -10.60
C GLU A 598 -34.38 -14.59 -10.71
N ARG A 599 -33.04 -14.68 -10.72
CA ARG A 599 -32.30 -15.95 -10.74
C ARG A 599 -32.50 -16.74 -9.46
N ASP A 600 -32.44 -16.08 -8.31
CA ASP A 600 -32.58 -16.72 -7.00
C ASP A 600 -34.04 -17.19 -6.77
N GLU A 601 -35.03 -16.42 -7.24
CA GLU A 601 -36.44 -16.85 -7.31
C GLU A 601 -36.66 -18.02 -8.27
N ALA A 602 -35.93 -18.10 -9.38
CA ALA A 602 -35.97 -19.26 -10.28
C ALA A 602 -35.40 -20.51 -9.61
N GLN A 603 -34.26 -20.37 -8.92
CA GLN A 603 -33.64 -21.46 -8.18
C GLN A 603 -34.52 -21.95 -7.02
N ALA A 604 -35.20 -21.05 -6.31
CA ALA A 604 -36.19 -21.40 -5.29
C ALA A 604 -37.38 -22.20 -5.87
N ARG A 605 -37.91 -21.79 -7.02
CA ARG A 605 -39.02 -22.49 -7.72
C ARG A 605 -38.61 -23.90 -8.17
N ASP A 606 -37.40 -24.08 -8.68
CA ASP A 606 -36.93 -25.41 -9.11
C ASP A 606 -36.60 -26.32 -7.92
N ASN A 607 -36.07 -25.78 -6.82
CA ASN A 607 -35.94 -26.52 -5.56
C ASN A 607 -37.30 -26.97 -5.02
N GLN A 608 -38.34 -26.12 -5.09
CA GLN A 608 -39.70 -26.50 -4.68
C GLN A 608 -40.25 -27.67 -5.52
N LYS A 609 -40.15 -27.59 -6.86
CA LYS A 609 -40.54 -28.70 -7.75
C LYS A 609 -39.78 -29.98 -7.42
N GLN A 610 -38.48 -29.88 -7.11
CA GLN A 610 -37.66 -31.05 -6.78
C GLN A 610 -38.11 -31.71 -5.46
N ASN A 611 -38.54 -30.91 -4.48
CA ASN A 611 -39.12 -31.40 -3.23
C ASN A 611 -40.49 -32.07 -3.46
N GLU A 612 -41.36 -31.49 -4.29
CA GLU A 612 -42.64 -32.09 -4.68
C GLU A 612 -42.43 -33.43 -5.41
N ILE A 613 -41.47 -33.51 -6.33
CA ILE A 613 -41.07 -34.76 -7.00
C ILE A 613 -40.58 -35.81 -6.00
N ASN A 614 -39.85 -35.41 -4.95
CA ASN A 614 -39.35 -36.34 -3.94
C ASN A 614 -40.47 -36.83 -3.01
N ALA A 615 -41.39 -35.96 -2.58
CA ALA A 615 -42.58 -36.34 -1.82
C ALA A 615 -43.49 -37.31 -2.60
N LEU A 616 -43.66 -37.09 -3.91
CA LEU A 616 -44.39 -38.01 -4.79
C LEU A 616 -43.70 -39.38 -4.92
N LYS A 617 -42.36 -39.43 -4.94
CA LYS A 617 -41.60 -40.70 -4.93
C LYS A 617 -41.78 -41.45 -3.61
N GLU A 618 -41.75 -40.78 -2.47
CA GLU A 618 -41.97 -41.40 -1.15
C GLU A 618 -43.40 -41.95 -1.03
N CYS A 619 -44.40 -41.17 -1.44
CA CYS A 619 -45.80 -41.60 -1.43
C CYS A 619 -46.04 -42.81 -2.38
N ALA A 620 -45.37 -42.85 -3.53
CA ALA A 620 -45.39 -44.01 -4.42
C ALA A 620 -44.67 -45.25 -3.83
N LEU A 621 -43.63 -45.03 -3.01
CA LEU A 621 -42.90 -46.10 -2.32
C LEU A 621 -43.74 -46.73 -1.20
N ASP A 622 -44.48 -45.92 -0.45
CA ASP A 622 -45.41 -46.36 0.61
C ASP A 622 -46.58 -47.17 0.03
N GLY A 623 -47.15 -46.72 -1.08
CA GLY A 623 -48.16 -47.48 -1.83
C GLY A 623 -47.68 -48.87 -2.28
N LEU A 624 -46.37 -49.03 -2.50
CA LEU A 624 -45.74 -50.31 -2.86
C LEU A 624 -45.45 -51.23 -1.66
N THR A 625 -45.45 -50.70 -0.44
CA THR A 625 -45.20 -51.45 0.81
C THR A 625 -46.47 -51.90 1.55
N ALA A 626 -47.64 -51.35 1.22
CA ALA A 626 -48.90 -51.69 1.91
C ALA A 626 -49.36 -53.15 1.71
N LYS A 627 -48.96 -53.82 0.62
CA LYS A 627 -49.28 -55.24 0.38
C LYS A 627 -48.23 -56.17 1.02
N LYS A 628 -48.63 -57.08 1.91
CA LYS A 628 -47.75 -58.09 2.56
C LYS A 628 -47.02 -59.03 1.59
N ILE A 629 -47.60 -59.28 0.41
CA ILE A 629 -47.04 -60.12 -0.65
C ILE A 629 -47.10 -59.31 -1.95
N THR A 630 -46.10 -59.45 -2.83
CA THR A 630 -46.19 -58.94 -4.20
C THR A 630 -45.72 -60.02 -5.17
N VAL A 631 -46.57 -60.39 -6.12
CA VAL A 631 -46.15 -61.21 -7.27
C VAL A 631 -45.38 -60.31 -8.24
N ILE A 632 -44.25 -60.78 -8.73
CA ILE A 632 -43.36 -60.03 -9.63
C ILE A 632 -43.54 -60.53 -11.07
N THR A 633 -43.57 -61.85 -11.28
CA THR A 633 -43.68 -62.45 -12.62
C THR A 633 -44.40 -63.80 -12.58
N ILE A 634 -45.21 -64.09 -13.59
CA ILE A 634 -45.84 -65.40 -13.85
C ILE A 634 -45.55 -65.77 -15.30
N THR A 635 -44.86 -66.90 -15.52
CA THR A 635 -44.61 -67.45 -16.86
C THR A 635 -45.02 -68.92 -16.93
N TYR A 636 -45.47 -69.34 -18.11
CA TYR A 636 -45.80 -70.74 -18.42
C TYR A 636 -45.63 -70.99 -19.92
N GLY A 637 -44.87 -72.02 -20.29
CA GLY A 637 -44.68 -72.41 -21.69
C GLY A 637 -44.19 -71.25 -22.58
N ASN A 638 -43.09 -70.61 -22.20
CA ASN A 638 -42.51 -69.41 -22.83
C ASN A 638 -43.41 -68.17 -22.93
N ARG A 639 -44.67 -68.20 -22.47
CA ARG A 639 -45.54 -67.02 -22.39
C ARG A 639 -45.43 -66.36 -21.02
N VAL A 640 -45.25 -65.04 -21.01
CA VAL A 640 -45.42 -64.21 -19.80
C VAL A 640 -46.91 -63.90 -19.66
N TYR A 641 -47.49 -64.28 -18.53
CA TYR A 641 -48.91 -64.03 -18.20
C TYR A 641 -49.09 -62.81 -17.30
N TYR A 642 -48.07 -62.52 -16.48
CA TYR A 642 -48.02 -61.32 -15.65
C TYR A 642 -46.58 -60.91 -15.37
N GLU A 643 -46.34 -59.61 -15.34
CA GLU A 643 -45.10 -58.96 -14.95
C GLU A 643 -45.42 -57.58 -14.34
N LEU A 644 -44.96 -57.37 -13.11
CA LEU A 644 -45.29 -56.21 -12.29
C LEU A 644 -44.86 -54.90 -12.97
N GLY A 645 -45.84 -54.06 -13.33
CA GLY A 645 -45.64 -52.77 -13.96
C GLY A 645 -45.61 -52.78 -15.50
N TRP A 646 -45.62 -53.96 -16.13
CA TRP A 646 -45.49 -54.10 -17.60
C TRP A 646 -46.69 -54.77 -18.28
N THR A 647 -47.42 -55.65 -17.58
CA THR A 647 -48.59 -56.33 -18.14
C THR A 647 -49.79 -56.31 -17.20
N THR A 648 -50.99 -56.22 -17.79
CA THR A 648 -52.26 -56.33 -17.06
C THR A 648 -52.65 -57.80 -16.89
N ASP A 649 -53.03 -58.19 -15.67
CA ASP A 649 -53.41 -59.57 -15.33
C ASP A 649 -54.75 -59.97 -15.98
N SER A 650 -54.67 -60.34 -17.25
CA SER A 650 -55.83 -60.60 -18.12
C SER A 650 -56.52 -61.93 -17.81
N PHE A 651 -55.89 -62.80 -17.01
CA PHE A 651 -56.39 -64.13 -16.63
C PHE A 651 -56.72 -64.24 -15.12
N ASN A 652 -56.61 -63.12 -14.40
CA ASN A 652 -56.85 -63.00 -12.96
C ASN A 652 -56.05 -64.06 -12.16
N LEU A 653 -54.76 -64.21 -12.50
CA LEU A 653 -53.82 -65.17 -11.92
C LEU A 653 -53.10 -64.61 -10.69
N VAL A 654 -52.88 -63.30 -10.62
CA VAL A 654 -52.17 -62.65 -9.50
C VAL A 654 -52.93 -62.83 -8.18
N PRO A 655 -54.26 -62.57 -8.08
CA PRO A 655 -54.98 -62.81 -6.82
C PRO A 655 -55.04 -64.30 -6.44
N LYS A 656 -55.10 -65.21 -7.43
CA LYS A 656 -55.03 -66.67 -7.18
C LYS A 656 -53.68 -67.06 -6.58
N VAL A 657 -52.58 -66.53 -7.11
CA VAL A 657 -51.21 -66.76 -6.59
C VAL A 657 -51.04 -66.13 -5.21
N GLU A 658 -51.47 -64.87 -5.00
CA GLU A 658 -51.45 -64.21 -3.69
C GLU A 658 -52.23 -65.04 -2.64
N GLN A 659 -53.40 -65.58 -3.01
CA GLN A 659 -54.21 -66.46 -2.15
C GLN A 659 -53.53 -67.81 -1.87
N MET A 660 -52.87 -68.45 -2.85
CA MET A 660 -52.18 -69.73 -2.66
C MET A 660 -50.95 -69.59 -1.76
N ILE A 661 -50.18 -68.51 -1.93
CA ILE A 661 -49.04 -68.21 -1.05
C ILE A 661 -49.55 -67.96 0.39
N ALA A 662 -50.62 -67.19 0.56
CA ALA A 662 -51.21 -66.92 1.88
C ALA A 662 -51.80 -68.17 2.57
N SER A 663 -52.38 -69.10 1.81
CA SER A 663 -53.03 -70.32 2.32
C SER A 663 -52.12 -71.55 2.42
N ARG A 664 -50.83 -71.43 2.03
CA ARG A 664 -49.88 -72.56 1.88
C ARG A 664 -50.36 -73.62 0.88
N GLY A 665 -51.14 -73.20 -0.11
CA GLY A 665 -51.69 -74.07 -1.14
C GLY A 665 -50.61 -74.61 -2.08
N SER A 666 -50.84 -75.84 -2.57
CA SER A 666 -50.15 -76.39 -3.73
C SER A 666 -51.16 -76.62 -4.84
N PHE A 667 -50.74 -76.44 -6.10
CA PHE A 667 -51.59 -76.66 -7.27
C PHE A 667 -50.87 -77.53 -8.30
N VAL A 668 -51.64 -78.25 -9.13
CA VAL A 668 -51.08 -78.99 -10.26
C VAL A 668 -50.87 -78.01 -11.41
N ILE A 669 -49.64 -77.91 -11.91
CA ILE A 669 -49.28 -77.03 -13.02
C ILE A 669 -49.86 -77.63 -14.30
N ASN A 670 -50.96 -77.08 -14.81
CA ASN A 670 -51.63 -77.59 -16.01
C ASN A 670 -52.29 -76.48 -16.84
N ASP A 671 -52.60 -76.78 -18.09
CA ASP A 671 -53.15 -75.80 -19.05
C ASP A 671 -54.50 -75.20 -18.62
N PRO A 672 -55.45 -75.97 -18.02
CA PRO A 672 -56.67 -75.40 -17.45
C PRO A 672 -56.43 -74.31 -16.40
N TRP A 673 -55.35 -74.40 -15.61
CA TRP A 673 -55.01 -73.40 -14.59
C TRP A 673 -54.61 -72.05 -15.20
N PHE A 674 -53.89 -72.07 -16.32
CA PHE A 674 -53.51 -70.90 -17.12
C PHE A 674 -54.58 -70.51 -18.17
N GLY A 675 -55.70 -71.21 -18.20
CA GLY A 675 -56.87 -70.95 -19.06
C GLY A 675 -56.71 -71.36 -20.54
N HIS A 676 -55.50 -71.71 -20.99
CA HIS A 676 -55.23 -72.20 -22.34
C HIS A 676 -53.87 -72.92 -22.41
N ASP A 677 -53.69 -73.73 -23.47
CA ASP A 677 -52.40 -74.27 -23.84
C ASP A 677 -51.56 -73.21 -24.61
N PRO A 678 -50.40 -72.75 -24.09
CA PRO A 678 -49.54 -71.80 -24.81
C PRO A 678 -48.68 -72.44 -25.91
N ILE A 679 -48.39 -73.75 -25.83
CA ILE A 679 -47.56 -74.49 -26.78
C ILE A 679 -48.04 -75.96 -26.87
N PRO A 680 -48.97 -76.28 -27.80
CA PRO A 680 -49.49 -77.63 -27.95
C PRO A 680 -48.41 -78.67 -28.28
N GLY A 681 -48.44 -79.81 -27.59
CA GLY A 681 -47.57 -80.96 -27.85
C GLY A 681 -46.15 -80.88 -27.27
N LEU A 682 -45.79 -79.81 -26.56
CA LEU A 682 -44.49 -79.67 -25.87
C LEU A 682 -44.66 -79.55 -24.35
N GLN A 683 -43.73 -80.14 -23.58
CA GLN A 683 -43.75 -80.05 -22.12
C GLN A 683 -43.44 -78.61 -21.69
N LYS A 684 -44.38 -77.99 -20.98
CA LYS A 684 -44.22 -76.60 -20.51
C LYS A 684 -43.54 -76.55 -19.15
N GLN A 685 -42.80 -75.47 -18.91
CA GLN A 685 -42.31 -75.09 -17.58
C GLN A 685 -43.07 -73.87 -17.09
N CYS A 686 -43.41 -73.85 -15.80
CA CYS A 686 -43.93 -72.72 -15.07
C CYS A 686 -42.84 -72.10 -14.20
N THR A 687 -42.80 -70.77 -14.15
CA THR A 687 -41.99 -70.00 -13.20
C THR A 687 -42.84 -68.88 -12.60
N ILE A 688 -42.92 -68.81 -11.27
CA ILE A 688 -43.63 -67.76 -10.53
C ILE A 688 -42.68 -67.12 -9.53
N THR A 689 -42.39 -65.83 -9.72
CA THR A 689 -41.49 -65.05 -8.85
C THR A 689 -42.31 -64.07 -8.01
N TYR A 690 -42.05 -64.03 -6.71
CA TYR A 690 -42.80 -63.24 -5.72
C TYR A 690 -41.88 -62.75 -4.59
N ARG A 691 -42.31 -61.72 -3.86
CA ARG A 691 -41.61 -61.17 -2.68
C ARG A 691 -42.55 -61.06 -1.49
N PHE A 692 -41.97 -61.17 -0.29
CA PHE A 692 -42.62 -60.86 0.97
C PHE A 692 -42.21 -59.47 1.45
N ASN A 693 -43.19 -58.64 1.81
CA ASN A 693 -42.98 -57.29 2.34
C ASN A 693 -43.34 -57.29 3.84
N THR A 694 -42.44 -57.82 4.66
CA THR A 694 -42.56 -57.75 6.13
C THR A 694 -41.78 -56.53 6.63
N PRO A 695 -42.38 -55.62 7.43
CA PRO A 695 -41.66 -54.52 8.04
C PRO A 695 -40.46 -55.02 8.85
N GLY A 696 -39.28 -54.44 8.63
CA GLY A 696 -38.07 -54.76 9.39
C GLY A 696 -37.28 -56.02 8.99
N GLN A 697 -37.65 -56.73 7.91
CA GLN A 697 -36.82 -57.82 7.36
C GLN A 697 -36.31 -57.54 5.94
N SER A 698 -35.17 -58.15 5.61
CA SER A 698 -34.57 -58.04 4.27
C SER A 698 -35.51 -58.62 3.20
N ARG A 699 -35.78 -57.84 2.15
CA ARG A 699 -36.74 -58.13 1.07
C ARG A 699 -36.27 -59.33 0.24
N ARG A 700 -36.60 -60.55 0.67
CA ARG A 700 -36.25 -61.79 -0.04
C ARG A 700 -37.24 -62.04 -1.19
N ILE A 701 -36.70 -62.14 -2.40
CA ILE A 701 -37.41 -62.65 -3.58
C ILE A 701 -37.35 -64.18 -3.54
N ARG A 702 -38.46 -64.83 -3.86
CA ARG A 702 -38.57 -66.29 -4.02
C ARG A 702 -39.13 -66.62 -5.40
N THR A 703 -38.75 -67.78 -5.93
CA THR A 703 -39.20 -68.26 -7.23
C THR A 703 -39.62 -69.72 -7.12
N MET A 704 -40.85 -70.02 -7.51
CA MET A 704 -41.38 -71.37 -7.67
C MET A 704 -41.24 -71.78 -9.13
N CYS A 705 -40.62 -72.94 -9.38
CA CYS A 705 -40.46 -73.52 -10.71
C CYS A 705 -41.02 -74.95 -10.71
N GLY A 706 -41.67 -75.35 -11.80
CA GLY A 706 -42.11 -76.74 -12.00
C GLY A 706 -42.52 -77.01 -13.45
N LYS A 707 -42.59 -78.27 -13.85
CA LYS A 707 -43.03 -78.69 -15.18
C LYS A 707 -44.54 -78.92 -15.22
N GLN A 708 -45.09 -78.98 -16.41
CA GLN A 708 -46.47 -79.41 -16.64
C GLN A 708 -46.72 -80.79 -16.01
N HIS A 709 -47.81 -80.88 -15.25
CA HIS A 709 -48.22 -81.97 -14.35
C HIS A 709 -47.47 -82.10 -13.01
N ASP A 710 -46.43 -81.30 -12.75
CA ASP A 710 -45.85 -81.23 -11.39
C ASP A 710 -46.81 -80.52 -10.41
N THR A 711 -46.65 -80.83 -9.13
CA THR A 711 -47.33 -80.11 -8.05
C THR A 711 -46.48 -78.91 -7.62
N GLY A 712 -46.86 -77.71 -8.10
CA GLY A 712 -46.24 -76.45 -7.69
C GLY A 712 -46.59 -76.14 -6.23
N ARG A 713 -45.56 -75.93 -5.40
CA ARG A 713 -45.70 -75.59 -3.97
C ARG A 713 -44.99 -74.27 -3.70
N PHE A 714 -45.67 -73.35 -3.01
CA PHE A 714 -45.07 -72.10 -2.55
C PHE A 714 -44.39 -72.30 -1.19
N ASP A 715 -43.32 -71.54 -0.96
CA ASP A 715 -42.62 -71.54 0.31
C ASP A 715 -43.44 -70.86 1.40
N ALA A 716 -43.19 -71.25 2.66
CA ALA A 716 -43.73 -70.52 3.80
C ALA A 716 -43.14 -69.09 3.89
N LEU A 717 -43.97 -68.17 4.40
CA LEU A 717 -43.56 -66.88 4.97
C LEU A 717 -42.41 -67.09 5.98
#